data_AF-A0A1Q9B1B1-F1
#
_entry.id   AF-A0A1Q9B1B1-F1
#
_cell.length_a   1.000
_cell.length_b   1.000
_cell.length_c   1.000
_cell.angle_alpha   90.00
_cell.angle_beta   90.00
_cell.angle_gamma   90.00
#
_symmetry.space_group_name_H-M   'P 1'
#
loop_
_entity.id
_entity.type
_entity.pdbx_description
1 polymer ?
#
loop_
_entity_poly.entity_id
_entity_poly.type
_entity_poly.pdbx_seq_one_letter_code
_entity_poly.pdbx_strand_id
1 'polypeptide(L)'
;MLSSIKISVKIVALVVMMGLVAIATAIYAAHVLGVSDASYQELLQTDSEARVALARANRNLNRMGYALYRTTAYAGASQEARDAAAIVESSFAEALAKLDIASQLTPENTQTIEEIKRGMTSVKSKIDTSIKLGLADENDKAQAYNIEVDAAIVELNKKLTDLVDLAGTRVEAQTHDIADGTHSASLTMMLGGLLAIVLGVSLSLFVASKGITGPLDRLRLRMAALASGNSEAAVDGLTRGDEIGAMAQAVEVFRQNAIDQTRLERESARQRTLSDEERAEREAQKMREAADIQFAVDNLAAALAKLAQGDVAYRIDAAFIGTLDGVRHDFNRSAETLQAALRTVAENARGIDSGANEIRGAADDLARRTEQQAAAVEETAAALEQITTTVRDASRRAREAGELVSRAKAGAEQSGEVVREATRAMEQIAQSANEISSIIGVIDEIAFQTNLLALNAGVEAARAGEAGKGFAVVAQEVRELAQRSAKAAKEIKALINTSNTQVAQGVKLVGDTGQALHVIVDEVQEINRHVAAIVESAQEQSSGLQQINMAVNQLDQDTQKNAAMVEETTAASHKMAEEAASLNQLIAAFKLSGGSSAHIGSVASVARPAPAAYRPAEAPRKPAASPVHALGRKIASAFSGNAALETSKDAWQEF
;
A
#
# COMPACT_ATOMS: atom_id res chain seq x y z
N MET A 1 -30.26 34.68 -49.18
CA MET A 1 -29.00 33.90 -49.25
C MET A 1 -29.25 32.38 -49.32
N LEU A 2 -30.10 31.80 -48.46
CA LEU A 2 -30.39 30.36 -48.50
C LEU A 2 -31.10 29.86 -49.77
N SER A 3 -31.73 30.74 -50.55
CA SER A 3 -32.48 30.40 -51.77
C SER A 3 -31.62 30.15 -53.02
N SER A 4 -30.31 30.39 -52.96
CA SER A 4 -29.38 30.28 -54.09
C SER A 4 -28.26 29.27 -53.85
N ILE A 5 -28.27 28.56 -52.72
CA ILE A 5 -27.22 27.61 -52.32
C ILE A 5 -27.79 26.19 -52.38
N LYS A 6 -27.03 25.28 -52.99
CA LYS A 6 -27.37 23.86 -53.11
C LYS A 6 -27.62 23.19 -51.75
N ILE A 7 -28.54 22.22 -51.70
CA ILE A 7 -28.88 21.49 -50.47
C ILE A 7 -27.65 20.78 -49.89
N SER A 8 -26.85 20.11 -50.73
CA SER A 8 -25.62 19.43 -50.29
C SER A 8 -24.61 20.39 -49.66
N VAL A 9 -24.45 21.58 -50.23
CA VAL A 9 -23.55 22.62 -49.71
C VAL A 9 -24.04 23.15 -48.35
N LYS A 10 -25.36 23.30 -48.15
CA LYS A 10 -25.93 23.70 -46.85
C LYS A 10 -25.63 22.66 -45.76
N ILE A 11 -25.79 21.37 -46.07
CA ILE A 11 -25.53 20.28 -45.12
C ILE A 11 -24.04 20.21 -44.78
N VAL A 12 -23.17 20.22 -45.81
CA VAL A 12 -21.71 20.19 -45.61
C VAL A 12 -21.23 21.41 -44.82
N ALA A 13 -21.76 22.61 -45.09
CA ALA A 13 -21.40 23.82 -44.35
C ALA A 13 -21.75 23.73 -42.85
N LEU A 14 -22.89 23.12 -42.49
CA LEU A 14 -23.27 22.88 -41.10
C LEU A 14 -22.33 21.86 -40.42
N VAL A 15 -22.01 20.76 -41.10
CA VAL A 15 -21.10 19.73 -40.59
C VAL A 15 -19.69 20.30 -40.40
N VAL A 16 -19.17 21.05 -41.37
CA VAL A 16 -17.86 21.72 -41.27
C VAL A 16 -17.84 22.72 -40.12
N MET A 17 -18.91 23.50 -39.93
CA MET A 17 -19.00 24.44 -38.81
C MET A 17 -18.99 23.73 -37.45
N MET A 18 -19.76 22.65 -37.29
CA MET A 18 -19.71 21.85 -36.05
C MET A 18 -18.33 21.19 -35.84
N GLY A 19 -17.68 20.72 -36.90
CA GLY A 19 -16.33 20.18 -36.84
C GLY A 19 -15.29 21.21 -36.39
N LEU A 20 -15.35 22.44 -36.92
CA LEU A 20 -14.46 23.53 -36.52
C LEU A 20 -14.63 23.92 -35.04
N VAL A 21 -15.87 23.95 -34.55
CA VAL A 21 -16.17 24.19 -33.14
C VAL A 21 -15.57 23.09 -32.26
N ALA A 22 -15.77 21.81 -32.63
CA ALA A 22 -15.23 20.69 -31.88
C ALA A 22 -13.69 20.73 -31.82
N ILE A 23 -13.04 21.05 -32.95
CA ILE A 23 -11.58 21.23 -33.02
C ILE A 23 -11.13 22.39 -32.13
N ALA A 24 -11.82 23.54 -32.18
CA ALA A 24 -11.47 24.69 -31.34
C ALA A 24 -11.61 24.38 -29.85
N THR A 25 -12.66 23.66 -29.44
CA THR A 25 -12.81 23.20 -28.04
C THR A 25 -11.73 22.21 -27.63
N ALA A 26 -11.31 21.30 -28.53
CA ALA A 26 -10.24 20.35 -28.26
C ALA A 26 -8.87 21.04 -28.13
N ILE A 27 -8.58 22.03 -28.98
CA ILE A 27 -7.35 22.84 -28.90
C ILE A 27 -7.32 23.63 -27.59
N TYR A 28 -8.43 24.25 -27.20
CA TYR A 28 -8.53 24.97 -25.93
C TYR A 28 -8.33 24.03 -24.73
N ALA A 29 -8.97 22.86 -24.75
CA ALA A 29 -8.79 21.83 -23.72
C ALA A 29 -7.33 21.40 -23.58
N ALA A 30 -6.68 21.10 -24.72
CA ALA A 30 -5.27 20.72 -24.73
C ALA A 30 -4.35 21.83 -24.20
N HIS A 31 -4.67 23.10 -24.51
CA HIS A 31 -3.92 24.24 -24.00
C HIS A 31 -4.04 24.39 -22.48
N VAL A 32 -5.26 24.32 -21.94
CA VAL A 32 -5.51 24.39 -20.49
C VAL A 32 -4.82 23.23 -19.77
N LEU A 33 -5.00 22.00 -20.26
CA LEU A 33 -4.35 20.82 -19.67
C LEU A 33 -2.83 20.93 -19.69
N GLY A 34 -2.24 21.48 -20.75
CA GLY A 34 -0.80 21.71 -20.83
C GLY A 34 -0.29 22.76 -19.84
N VAL A 35 -1.04 23.84 -19.60
CA VAL A 35 -0.70 24.85 -18.59
C VAL A 35 -0.82 24.28 -17.18
N SER A 36 -1.90 23.53 -16.90
CA SER A 36 -2.08 22.85 -15.61
C SER A 36 -0.98 21.82 -15.35
N ASP A 37 -0.61 21.01 -16.35
CA ASP A 37 0.47 20.02 -16.23
C ASP A 37 1.82 20.69 -15.96
N ALA A 38 2.16 21.75 -16.71
CA ALA A 38 3.40 22.51 -16.49
C ALA A 38 3.46 23.11 -15.07
N SER A 39 2.35 23.70 -14.59
CA SER A 39 2.27 24.27 -13.25
C SER A 39 2.36 23.20 -12.16
N TYR A 40 1.78 22.01 -12.39
CA TYR A 40 1.85 20.88 -11.47
C TYR A 40 3.26 20.27 -11.41
N GLN A 41 3.96 20.22 -12.55
CA GLN A 41 5.37 19.80 -12.59
C GLN A 41 6.27 20.77 -11.83
N GLU A 42 6.07 22.09 -11.99
CA GLU A 42 6.81 23.11 -11.24
C GLU A 42 6.57 22.97 -9.72
N LEU A 43 5.31 22.80 -9.31
CA LEU A 43 4.93 22.58 -7.90
C LEU A 43 5.62 21.35 -7.29
N LEU A 44 5.68 20.24 -8.02
CA LEU A 44 6.24 18.98 -7.53
C LEU A 44 7.77 18.97 -7.53
N GLN A 45 8.39 19.39 -8.63
CA GLN A 45 9.84 19.28 -8.84
C GLN A 45 10.63 20.44 -8.23
N THR A 46 9.98 21.58 -7.97
CA THR A 46 10.65 22.78 -7.47
C THR A 46 10.20 23.12 -6.06
N ASP A 47 8.97 23.59 -5.89
CA ASP A 47 8.51 24.13 -4.61
C ASP A 47 8.38 23.05 -3.51
N SER A 48 7.81 21.89 -3.84
CA SER A 48 7.66 20.78 -2.90
C SER A 48 9.01 20.15 -2.53
N GLU A 49 9.89 19.94 -3.51
CA GLU A 49 11.22 19.37 -3.28
C GLU A 49 12.11 20.31 -2.44
N ALA A 50 12.07 21.62 -2.72
CA ALA A 50 12.77 22.62 -1.92
C ALA A 50 12.28 22.62 -0.46
N ARG A 51 10.96 22.57 -0.22
CA ARG A 51 10.38 22.49 1.13
C ARG A 51 10.87 21.25 1.88
N VAL A 52 10.88 20.08 1.22
CA VAL A 52 11.38 18.83 1.82
C VAL A 52 12.88 18.92 2.11
N ALA A 53 13.67 19.53 1.23
CA ALA A 53 15.10 19.74 1.44
C ALA A 53 15.36 20.63 2.66
N LEU A 54 14.64 21.76 2.78
CA LEU A 54 14.73 22.66 3.95
C LEU A 54 14.34 21.95 5.26
N ALA A 55 13.26 21.17 5.26
CA ALA A 55 12.84 20.41 6.44
C ALA A 55 13.89 19.34 6.85
N ARG A 56 14.55 18.69 5.88
CA ARG A 56 15.65 17.76 6.14
C ARG A 56 16.90 18.47 6.66
N ALA A 57 17.22 19.66 6.16
CA ALA A 57 18.30 20.49 6.71
C ALA A 57 18.01 20.83 8.18
N ASN A 58 16.77 21.22 8.48
CA ASN A 58 16.32 21.51 9.85
C ASN A 58 16.44 20.28 10.77
N ARG A 59 16.00 19.10 10.31
CA ARG A 59 16.16 17.84 11.06
C ARG A 59 17.64 17.53 11.36
N ASN A 60 18.53 17.74 10.39
CA ASN A 60 19.95 17.48 10.56
C ASN A 60 20.62 18.48 11.51
N LEU A 61 20.22 19.75 11.51
CA LEU A 61 20.65 20.73 12.51
C LEU A 61 20.31 20.27 13.94
N ASN A 62 19.08 19.80 14.17
CA ASN A 62 18.67 19.28 15.48
C ASN A 62 19.42 17.99 15.85
N ARG A 63 19.68 17.12 14.87
CA ARG A 63 20.48 15.91 15.06
C ARG A 63 21.92 16.22 15.47
N MET A 64 22.52 17.30 14.95
CA MET A 64 23.84 17.77 15.37
C MET A 64 23.83 18.17 16.85
N GLY A 65 22.83 18.95 17.29
CA GLY A 65 22.69 19.36 18.70
C GLY A 65 22.57 18.15 19.64
N TYR A 66 21.69 17.19 19.33
CA TYR A 66 21.55 15.98 20.15
C TYR A 66 22.81 15.11 20.15
N ALA A 67 23.50 14.98 19.00
CA ALA A 67 24.73 14.22 18.92
C ALA A 67 25.87 14.86 19.73
N LEU A 68 25.97 16.19 19.74
CA LEU A 68 26.88 16.92 20.62
C LEU A 68 26.67 16.58 22.10
N TYR A 69 25.42 16.56 22.57
CA TYR A 69 25.15 16.22 23.98
C TYR A 69 25.67 14.82 24.37
N ARG A 70 25.64 13.88 23.42
CA ARG A 70 26.20 12.54 23.65
C ARG A 70 27.71 12.52 23.73
N THR A 71 28.44 13.43 23.06
CA THR A 71 29.91 13.50 23.18
C THR A 71 30.36 13.98 24.56
N THR A 72 29.50 14.65 25.33
CA THR A 72 29.76 15.06 26.72
C THR A 72 29.13 14.14 27.76
N ALA A 73 28.14 13.32 27.37
CA ALA A 73 27.44 12.42 28.28
C ALA A 73 28.13 11.06 28.43
N TYR A 74 28.86 10.61 27.39
CA TYR A 74 29.67 9.40 27.42
C TYR A 74 31.12 9.72 27.78
N ALA A 75 31.86 8.72 28.28
CA ALA A 75 33.29 8.86 28.55
C ALA A 75 34.04 9.19 27.24
N GLY A 76 34.91 10.18 27.25
CA GLY A 76 35.53 10.73 26.04
C GLY A 76 36.34 9.71 25.23
N ALA A 77 36.95 8.73 25.91
CA ALA A 77 37.67 7.63 25.27
C ALA A 77 36.76 6.56 24.63
N SER A 78 35.46 6.56 24.92
CA SER A 78 34.53 5.51 24.51
C SER A 78 34.22 5.55 23.01
N GLN A 79 33.77 4.41 22.47
CA GLN A 79 33.38 4.33 21.07
C GLN A 79 32.12 5.15 20.80
N GLU A 80 31.18 5.17 21.76
CA GLU A 80 29.92 5.91 21.67
C GLU A 80 30.15 7.42 21.54
N ALA A 81 31.14 7.97 22.24
CA ALA A 81 31.51 9.38 22.13
C ALA A 81 32.10 9.70 20.74
N ARG A 82 32.92 8.81 20.18
CA ARG A 82 33.49 8.96 18.82
C ARG A 82 32.41 8.86 17.74
N ASP A 83 31.48 7.91 17.89
CA ASP A 83 30.36 7.73 16.96
C ASP A 83 29.42 8.94 17.00
N ALA A 84 29.17 9.50 18.18
CA ALA A 84 28.40 10.73 18.34
C ALA A 84 29.08 11.91 17.64
N ALA A 85 30.40 12.06 17.73
CA ALA A 85 31.16 13.07 16.99
C ALA A 85 31.06 12.87 15.46
N ALA A 86 31.14 11.63 14.97
CA ALA A 86 30.98 11.33 13.54
C ALA A 86 29.56 11.65 13.02
N ILE A 87 28.53 11.50 13.87
CA ILE A 87 27.16 11.86 13.52
C ILE A 87 27.02 13.39 13.34
N VAL A 88 27.73 14.20 14.12
CA VAL A 88 27.75 15.66 13.92
C VAL A 88 28.31 16.00 12.54
N GLU A 89 29.45 15.40 12.16
CA GLU A 89 30.12 15.68 10.89
C GLU A 89 29.23 15.32 9.69
N SER A 90 28.68 14.10 9.70
CA SER A 90 27.76 13.65 8.65
C SER A 90 26.48 14.49 8.58
N SER A 91 25.87 14.82 9.72
CA SER A 91 24.65 15.63 9.75
C SER A 91 24.89 17.06 9.24
N PHE A 92 26.06 17.65 9.53
CA PHE A 92 26.44 18.97 9.02
C PHE A 92 26.59 18.96 7.50
N ALA A 93 27.33 17.98 6.96
CA ALA A 93 27.52 17.84 5.51
C ALA A 93 26.18 17.61 4.79
N GLU A 94 25.32 16.75 5.33
CA GLU A 94 23.99 16.52 4.77
C GLU A 94 23.11 17.78 4.82
N ALA A 95 23.14 18.54 5.92
CA ALA A 95 22.34 19.75 6.04
C ALA A 95 22.75 20.81 5.00
N LEU A 96 24.06 21.02 4.79
CA LEU A 96 24.55 21.94 3.76
C LEU A 96 24.13 21.47 2.35
N ALA A 97 24.27 20.18 2.05
CA ALA A 97 23.85 19.62 0.77
C ALA A 97 22.34 19.82 0.52
N LYS A 98 21.49 19.70 1.56
CA LYS A 98 20.06 19.98 1.45
C LYS A 98 19.77 21.47 1.26
N LEU A 99 20.53 22.35 1.89
CA LEU A 99 20.42 23.79 1.66
C LEU A 99 20.84 24.18 0.24
N ASP A 100 21.87 23.54 -0.33
CA ASP A 100 22.28 23.75 -1.72
C ASP A 100 21.18 23.36 -2.70
N ILE A 101 20.54 22.19 -2.49
CA ILE A 101 19.39 21.76 -3.30
C ILE A 101 18.26 22.78 -3.19
N ALA A 102 17.89 23.19 -1.97
CA ALA A 102 16.85 24.19 -1.76
C ALA A 102 17.17 25.53 -2.45
N SER A 103 18.44 25.96 -2.43
CA SER A 103 18.88 27.20 -3.09
C SER A 103 18.85 27.11 -4.60
N GLN A 104 19.14 25.94 -5.18
CA GLN A 104 19.06 25.72 -6.63
C GLN A 104 17.61 25.71 -7.12
N LEU A 105 16.71 25.13 -6.32
CA LEU A 105 15.30 25.04 -6.65
C LEU A 105 14.55 26.35 -6.36
N THR A 106 14.95 27.13 -5.35
CA THR A 106 14.30 28.41 -5.02
C THR A 106 15.29 29.58 -5.05
N PRO A 107 15.66 30.08 -6.25
CA PRO A 107 16.60 31.18 -6.40
C PRO A 107 16.22 32.42 -5.59
N GLU A 108 14.93 32.69 -5.40
CA GLU A 108 14.41 33.79 -4.58
C GLU A 108 14.82 33.69 -3.10
N ASN A 109 15.09 32.48 -2.59
CA ASN A 109 15.46 32.24 -1.20
C ASN A 109 16.98 32.10 -1.00
N THR A 110 17.77 32.19 -2.08
CA THR A 110 19.23 31.97 -2.05
C THR A 110 19.92 32.82 -0.98
N GLN A 111 19.57 34.10 -0.87
CA GLN A 111 20.20 34.98 0.13
C GLN A 111 19.95 34.49 1.56
N THR A 112 18.70 34.16 1.90
CA THR A 112 18.31 33.63 3.20
C THR A 112 18.99 32.29 3.49
N ILE A 113 19.06 31.42 2.48
CA ILE A 113 19.71 30.11 2.60
C ILE A 113 21.22 30.28 2.85
N GLU A 114 21.89 31.21 2.17
CA GLU A 114 23.31 31.51 2.41
C GLU A 114 23.56 32.12 3.80
N GLU A 115 22.63 32.90 4.33
CA GLU A 115 22.67 33.35 5.73
C GLU A 115 22.55 32.18 6.72
N ILE A 116 21.63 31.23 6.46
CA ILE A 116 21.48 30.01 7.26
C ILE A 116 22.75 29.14 7.19
N LYS A 117 23.33 28.94 5.99
CA LYS A 117 24.57 28.17 5.80
C LYS A 117 25.74 28.77 6.59
N ARG A 118 25.90 30.10 6.55
CA ARG A 118 26.90 30.81 7.36
C ARG A 118 26.67 30.61 8.85
N GLY A 119 25.42 30.70 9.30
CA GLY A 119 25.06 30.43 10.69
C GLY A 119 25.34 28.98 11.11
N MET A 120 24.99 27.99 10.27
CA MET A 120 25.29 26.58 10.54
C MET A 120 26.80 26.33 10.64
N THR A 121 27.59 27.00 9.81
CA THR A 121 29.07 26.91 9.86
C THR A 121 29.62 27.50 11.16
N SER A 122 29.06 28.63 11.61
CA SER A 122 29.39 29.21 12.92
C SER A 122 29.02 28.29 14.08
N VAL A 123 27.86 27.63 14.02
CA VAL A 123 27.43 26.64 15.02
C VAL A 123 28.38 25.45 15.02
N LYS A 124 28.72 24.90 13.85
CA LYS A 124 29.64 23.77 13.71
C LYS A 124 31.00 24.05 14.35
N SER A 125 31.56 25.24 14.18
CA SER A 125 32.83 25.61 14.82
C SER A 125 32.78 25.56 16.36
N LYS A 126 31.66 25.99 16.96
CA LYS A 126 31.45 25.88 18.42
C LYS A 126 31.25 24.42 18.86
N ILE A 127 30.48 23.66 18.08
CA ILE A 127 30.28 22.23 18.30
C ILE A 127 31.61 21.48 18.28
N ASP A 128 32.49 21.75 17.30
CA ASP A 128 33.79 21.09 17.19
C ASP A 128 34.70 21.37 18.38
N THR A 129 34.63 22.59 18.91
CA THR A 129 35.34 22.96 20.13
C THR A 129 34.81 22.19 21.34
N SER A 130 33.48 22.06 21.45
CA SER A 130 32.85 21.30 22.53
C SER A 130 33.13 19.79 22.43
N ILE A 131 33.06 19.20 21.23
CA ILE A 131 33.42 17.80 20.98
C ILE A 131 34.87 17.54 21.40
N LYS A 132 35.80 18.42 21.04
CA LYS A 132 37.22 18.27 21.43
C LYS A 132 37.39 18.22 22.95
N LEU A 133 36.63 19.04 23.69
CA LEU A 133 36.65 19.06 25.16
C LEU A 133 35.97 17.82 25.75
N GLY A 134 34.82 17.40 25.21
CA GLY A 134 34.10 16.20 25.64
C GLY A 134 34.90 14.91 25.43
N LEU A 135 35.59 14.78 24.29
CA LEU A 135 36.49 13.65 24.03
C LEU A 135 37.74 13.63 24.94
N ALA A 136 38.06 14.76 25.59
CA ALA A 136 39.11 14.86 26.59
C ALA A 136 38.58 14.75 28.04
N ASP A 137 37.29 14.40 28.22
CA ASP A 137 36.58 14.37 29.51
C ASP A 137 36.58 15.73 30.26
N GLU A 138 36.81 16.85 29.54
CA GLU A 138 36.75 18.21 30.07
C GLU A 138 35.31 18.78 30.01
N ASN A 139 34.35 18.01 30.52
CA ASN A 139 32.91 18.24 30.33
C ASN A 139 32.41 19.59 30.87
N ASP A 140 32.99 20.09 31.97
CA ASP A 140 32.63 21.41 32.53
C ASP A 140 32.94 22.55 31.54
N LYS A 141 34.04 22.45 30.79
CA LYS A 141 34.41 23.43 29.76
C LYS A 141 33.57 23.25 28.50
N ALA A 142 33.28 22.01 28.12
CA ALA A 142 32.42 21.69 26.99
C ALA A 142 31.00 22.27 27.20
N GLN A 143 30.50 22.24 28.43
CA GLN A 143 29.17 22.75 28.76
C GLN A 143 28.99 24.24 28.48
N ALA A 144 30.03 25.07 28.67
CA ALA A 144 29.97 26.49 28.33
C ALA A 144 29.71 26.72 26.83
N TYR A 145 30.35 25.91 25.98
CA TYR A 145 30.11 25.93 24.53
C TYR A 145 28.75 25.34 24.16
N ASN A 146 28.26 24.32 24.87
CA ASN A 146 26.94 23.75 24.61
C ASN A 146 25.82 24.78 24.81
N ILE A 147 25.92 25.65 25.82
CA ILE A 147 24.95 26.73 26.06
C ILE A 147 24.93 27.72 24.88
N GLU A 148 26.10 28.10 24.37
CA GLU A 148 26.18 28.97 23.19
C GLU A 148 25.67 28.30 21.92
N VAL A 149 25.94 27.01 21.76
CA VAL A 149 25.43 26.20 20.63
C VAL A 149 23.92 26.12 20.68
N ASP A 150 23.32 25.86 21.85
CA ASP A 150 21.87 25.78 22.00
C ASP A 150 21.18 27.07 21.58
N ALA A 151 21.68 28.22 22.06
CA ALA A 151 21.13 29.52 21.68
C ALA A 151 21.19 29.75 20.16
N ALA A 152 22.31 29.37 19.53
CA ALA A 152 22.51 29.52 18.09
C ALA A 152 21.67 28.52 17.26
N ILE A 153 21.49 27.28 17.74
CA ILE A 153 20.60 26.29 17.13
C ILE A 153 19.15 26.76 17.20
N VAL A 154 18.71 27.35 18.33
CA VAL A 154 17.34 27.91 18.45
C VAL A 154 17.12 29.03 17.44
N GLU A 155 18.07 29.96 17.29
CA GLU A 155 17.96 31.04 16.30
C GLU A 155 17.91 30.49 14.86
N LEU A 156 18.76 29.52 14.53
CA LEU A 156 18.77 28.92 13.19
C LEU A 156 17.55 28.07 12.91
N ASN A 157 17.09 27.28 13.87
CA ASN A 157 15.85 26.51 13.78
C ASN A 157 14.67 27.44 13.47
N LYS A 158 14.61 28.61 14.10
CA LYS A 158 13.57 29.60 13.80
C LYS A 158 13.63 30.05 12.34
N LYS A 159 14.80 30.47 11.85
CA LYS A 159 14.97 30.89 10.44
C LYS A 159 14.63 29.77 9.45
N LEU A 160 15.05 28.54 9.74
CA LEU A 160 14.72 27.37 8.93
C LEU A 160 13.23 27.05 8.94
N THR A 161 12.59 27.14 10.10
CA THR A 161 11.15 26.89 10.24
C THR A 161 10.34 27.96 9.50
N ASP A 162 10.67 29.24 9.68
CA ASP A 162 10.02 30.34 8.95
C ASP A 162 10.13 30.14 7.42
N LEU A 163 11.27 29.64 6.94
CA LEU A 163 11.48 29.36 5.51
C LEU A 163 10.72 28.10 5.03
N VAL A 164 10.64 27.06 5.85
CA VAL A 164 9.82 25.86 5.56
C VAL A 164 8.34 26.20 5.52
N ASP A 165 7.86 27.05 6.43
CA ASP A 165 6.46 27.49 6.49
C ASP A 165 6.12 28.42 5.33
N LEU A 166 7.04 29.31 4.94
CA LEU A 166 6.89 30.13 3.74
C LEU A 166 6.77 29.26 2.48
N ALA A 167 7.66 28.26 2.33
CA ALA A 167 7.59 27.31 1.23
C ALA A 167 6.28 26.49 1.27
N GLY A 168 5.80 26.12 2.47
CA GLY A 168 4.53 25.43 2.65
C GLY A 168 3.33 26.27 2.20
N THR A 169 3.28 27.53 2.62
CA THR A 169 2.23 28.48 2.24
C THR A 169 2.19 28.68 0.72
N ARG A 170 3.35 28.72 0.07
CA ARG A 170 3.44 28.83 -1.40
C ARG A 170 2.89 27.59 -2.10
N VAL A 171 3.27 26.39 -1.65
CA VAL A 171 2.76 25.13 -2.19
C VAL A 171 1.23 25.05 -2.05
N GLU A 172 0.70 25.45 -0.90
CA GLU A 172 -0.76 25.50 -0.67
C GLU A 172 -1.45 26.49 -1.59
N ALA A 173 -0.92 27.71 -1.73
CA ALA A 173 -1.46 28.73 -2.63
C ALA A 173 -1.47 28.27 -4.10
N GLN A 174 -0.35 27.74 -4.59
CA GLN A 174 -0.26 27.22 -5.97
C GLN A 174 -1.19 26.02 -6.20
N THR A 175 -1.35 25.14 -5.20
CA THR A 175 -2.28 24.01 -5.31
C THR A 175 -3.72 24.52 -5.46
N HIS A 176 -4.10 25.53 -4.69
CA HIS A 176 -5.40 26.18 -4.82
C HIS A 176 -5.57 26.87 -6.18
N ASP A 177 -4.58 27.63 -6.65
CA ASP A 177 -4.62 28.30 -7.95
C ASP A 177 -4.77 27.31 -9.11
N ILE A 178 -4.06 26.18 -9.07
CA ILE A 178 -4.19 25.11 -10.08
C ILE A 178 -5.58 24.46 -10.02
N ALA A 179 -6.10 24.18 -8.82
CA ALA A 179 -7.42 23.60 -8.65
C ALA A 179 -8.53 24.53 -9.15
N ASP A 180 -8.50 25.80 -8.76
CA ASP A 180 -9.47 26.82 -9.17
C ASP A 180 -9.39 27.08 -10.68
N GLY A 181 -8.18 27.17 -11.23
CA GLY A 181 -7.95 27.28 -12.67
C GLY A 181 -8.55 26.10 -13.45
N THR A 182 -8.34 24.88 -12.95
CA THR A 182 -8.86 23.66 -13.58
C THR A 182 -10.38 23.55 -13.47
N HIS A 183 -10.95 23.88 -12.30
CA HIS A 183 -12.40 23.90 -12.10
C HIS A 183 -13.10 24.95 -12.97
N SER A 184 -12.57 26.17 -13.00
CA SER A 184 -13.09 27.27 -13.82
C SER A 184 -13.02 26.95 -15.32
N ALA A 185 -11.89 26.39 -15.77
CA ALA A 185 -11.74 25.98 -17.17
C ALA A 185 -12.68 24.83 -17.55
N SER A 186 -12.85 23.83 -16.68
CA SER A 186 -13.81 22.74 -16.87
C SER A 186 -15.24 23.26 -17.00
N LEU A 187 -15.66 24.18 -16.14
CA LEU A 187 -16.99 24.79 -16.17
C LEU A 187 -17.19 25.66 -17.42
N THR A 188 -16.16 26.41 -17.83
CA THR A 188 -16.17 27.21 -19.07
C THR A 188 -16.27 26.32 -20.31
N MET A 189 -15.57 25.18 -20.33
CA MET A 189 -15.66 24.19 -21.42
C MET A 189 -17.04 23.52 -21.47
N MET A 190 -17.63 23.17 -20.33
CA MET A 190 -18.97 22.59 -20.28
C MET A 190 -20.02 23.58 -20.79
N LEU A 191 -20.01 24.83 -20.30
CA LEU A 191 -20.96 25.86 -20.74
C LEU A 191 -20.74 26.25 -22.20
N GLY A 192 -19.48 26.41 -22.62
CA GLY A 192 -19.12 26.72 -24.00
C GLY A 192 -19.53 25.61 -24.98
N GLY A 193 -19.27 24.35 -24.61
CA GLY A 193 -19.70 23.17 -25.36
C GLY A 193 -21.23 23.07 -25.45
N LEU A 194 -21.94 23.26 -24.34
CA LEU A 194 -23.40 23.25 -24.30
C LEU A 194 -23.98 24.36 -25.20
N LEU A 195 -23.47 25.60 -25.09
CA LEU A 195 -23.91 26.73 -25.90
C LEU A 195 -23.67 26.46 -27.39
N ALA A 196 -22.52 25.88 -27.74
CA ALA A 196 -22.19 25.57 -29.13
C ALA A 196 -23.09 24.46 -29.71
N ILE A 197 -23.44 23.44 -28.91
CA ILE A 197 -24.43 22.42 -29.29
C ILE A 197 -25.80 23.07 -29.51
N VAL A 198 -26.26 23.91 -28.58
CA VAL A 198 -27.57 24.58 -28.68
C VAL A 198 -27.63 25.48 -29.92
N LEU A 199 -26.59 26.28 -30.19
CA LEU A 199 -26.52 27.13 -31.38
C LEU A 199 -26.43 26.30 -32.67
N GLY A 200 -25.64 25.21 -32.67
CA GLY A 200 -25.51 24.31 -33.81
C GLY A 200 -26.83 23.62 -34.16
N VAL A 201 -27.55 23.10 -33.16
CA VAL A 201 -28.88 22.48 -33.33
C VAL A 201 -29.90 23.53 -33.78
N SER A 202 -29.92 24.70 -33.16
CA SER A 202 -30.86 25.78 -33.52
C SER A 202 -30.66 26.28 -34.94
N LEU A 203 -29.40 26.47 -35.38
CA LEU A 203 -29.07 26.87 -36.75
C LEU A 203 -29.43 25.76 -37.74
N SER A 204 -29.17 24.49 -37.39
CA SER A 204 -29.52 23.34 -38.22
C SER A 204 -31.04 23.23 -38.41
N LEU A 205 -31.83 23.40 -37.34
CA LEU A 205 -33.29 23.43 -37.40
C LEU A 205 -33.81 24.62 -38.23
N PHE A 206 -33.19 25.79 -38.12
CA PHE A 206 -33.54 26.96 -38.93
C PHE A 206 -33.27 26.74 -40.42
N VAL A 207 -32.10 26.22 -40.78
CA VAL A 207 -31.74 25.91 -42.17
C VAL A 207 -32.61 24.79 -42.74
N ALA A 208 -32.91 23.75 -41.96
CA ALA A 208 -33.81 22.69 -42.37
C ALA A 208 -35.22 23.24 -42.63
N SER A 209 -35.84 23.89 -41.64
CA SER A 209 -37.22 24.36 -41.70
C SER A 209 -37.47 25.44 -42.76
N LYS A 210 -36.65 26.49 -42.81
CA LYS A 210 -36.82 27.62 -43.75
C LYS A 210 -36.13 27.41 -45.08
N GLY A 211 -35.07 26.59 -45.13
CA GLY A 211 -34.24 26.40 -46.32
C GLY A 211 -34.62 25.18 -47.17
N ILE A 212 -35.15 24.11 -46.56
CA ILE A 212 -35.38 22.82 -47.22
C ILE A 212 -36.83 22.33 -47.07
N THR A 213 -37.28 21.98 -45.86
CA THR A 213 -38.57 21.29 -45.63
C THR A 213 -39.78 22.18 -45.93
N GLY A 214 -39.80 23.44 -45.51
CA GLY A 214 -40.92 24.35 -45.79
C GLY A 214 -41.15 24.63 -47.29
N PRO A 215 -40.10 24.95 -48.09
CA PRO A 215 -40.22 25.05 -49.55
C PRO A 215 -40.63 23.75 -50.25
N LEU A 216 -40.12 22.60 -49.81
CA LEU A 216 -40.52 21.29 -50.35
C LEU A 216 -42.01 20.99 -50.08
N ASP A 217 -42.50 21.29 -48.89
CA ASP A 217 -43.92 21.06 -48.57
C ASP A 217 -44.85 21.99 -49.36
N ARG A 218 -44.44 23.25 -49.61
CA ARG A 218 -45.16 24.15 -50.52
C ARG A 218 -45.20 23.66 -51.97
N LEU A 219 -44.08 23.12 -52.47
CA LEU A 219 -44.05 22.49 -53.80
C LEU A 219 -44.92 21.23 -53.85
N ARG A 220 -44.89 20.40 -52.80
CA ARG A 220 -45.76 19.22 -52.67
C ARG A 220 -47.23 19.60 -52.71
N LEU A 221 -47.63 20.62 -51.94
CA LEU A 221 -49.00 21.15 -51.93
C LEU A 221 -49.39 21.74 -53.30
N ARG A 222 -48.48 22.42 -54.00
CA ARG A 222 -48.75 22.96 -55.34
C ARG A 222 -48.90 21.86 -56.39
N MET A 223 -48.06 20.84 -56.36
CA MET A 223 -48.20 19.66 -57.23
C MET A 223 -49.54 18.96 -57.01
N ALA A 224 -49.98 18.80 -55.76
CA ALA A 224 -51.30 18.24 -55.44
C ALA A 224 -52.46 19.14 -55.95
N ALA A 225 -52.31 20.48 -55.86
CA ALA A 225 -53.28 21.43 -56.41
C ALA A 225 -53.34 21.43 -57.95
N LEU A 226 -52.19 21.25 -58.61
CA LEU A 226 -52.11 21.16 -60.07
C LEU A 226 -52.76 19.88 -60.59
N ALA A 227 -52.53 18.75 -59.91
CA ALA A 227 -53.15 17.47 -60.22
C ALA A 227 -54.68 17.45 -60.01
N SER A 228 -55.22 18.35 -59.19
CA SER A 228 -56.66 18.53 -58.98
C SER A 228 -57.29 19.58 -59.90
N GLY A 229 -56.58 20.03 -60.94
CA GLY A 229 -57.10 20.91 -61.99
C GLY A 229 -57.04 22.41 -61.69
N ASN A 230 -56.37 22.82 -60.60
CA ASN A 230 -56.23 24.23 -60.23
C ASN A 230 -54.92 24.84 -60.76
N SER A 231 -54.94 25.27 -62.04
CA SER A 231 -53.80 25.84 -62.76
C SER A 231 -53.64 27.37 -62.61
N GLU A 232 -54.59 28.06 -61.98
CA GLU A 232 -54.64 29.54 -61.93
C GLU A 232 -53.59 30.18 -60.99
N ALA A 233 -53.24 29.53 -59.87
CA ALA A 233 -52.26 30.09 -58.95
C ALA A 233 -50.80 29.93 -59.45
N ALA A 234 -49.94 30.91 -59.17
CA ALA A 234 -48.53 30.85 -59.56
C ALA A 234 -47.75 29.76 -58.79
N VAL A 235 -46.68 29.22 -59.37
CA VAL A 235 -45.74 28.34 -58.65
C VAL A 235 -44.77 29.20 -57.84
N ASP A 236 -44.83 29.09 -56.51
CA ASP A 236 -43.91 29.78 -55.61
C ASP A 236 -42.47 29.24 -55.77
N GLY A 237 -41.48 30.15 -55.74
CA GLY A 237 -40.06 29.78 -55.70
C GLY A 237 -39.33 29.68 -57.04
N LEU A 238 -39.91 30.18 -58.13
CA LEU A 238 -39.31 30.17 -59.47
C LEU A 238 -37.98 30.92 -59.61
N THR A 239 -37.74 31.90 -58.74
CA THR A 239 -36.52 32.72 -58.71
C THR A 239 -35.41 32.12 -57.84
N ARG A 240 -35.60 30.91 -57.31
CA ARG A 240 -34.58 30.21 -56.53
C ARG A 240 -33.52 29.59 -57.44
N GLY A 241 -32.27 29.65 -57.02
CA GLY A 241 -31.12 29.12 -57.75
C GLY A 241 -30.62 27.76 -57.24
N ASP A 242 -31.38 27.12 -56.33
CA ASP A 242 -31.05 25.81 -55.75
C ASP A 242 -31.90 24.67 -56.35
N GLU A 243 -31.69 23.43 -55.90
CA GLU A 243 -32.38 22.25 -56.43
C GLU A 243 -33.90 22.35 -56.29
N ILE A 244 -34.38 23.04 -55.27
CA ILE A 244 -35.81 23.32 -55.05
C ILE A 244 -36.33 24.30 -56.11
N GLY A 245 -35.53 25.27 -56.54
CA GLY A 245 -35.84 26.16 -57.67
C GLY A 245 -35.91 25.42 -59.00
N ALA A 246 -35.01 24.46 -59.24
CA ALA A 246 -35.08 23.59 -60.42
C ALA A 246 -36.35 22.73 -60.42
N MET A 247 -36.76 22.23 -59.24
CA MET A 247 -38.05 21.55 -59.09
C MET A 247 -39.23 22.50 -59.33
N ALA A 248 -39.20 23.73 -58.80
CA ALA A 248 -40.25 24.72 -59.02
C ALA A 248 -40.39 25.11 -60.51
N GLN A 249 -39.28 25.25 -61.23
CA GLN A 249 -39.28 25.45 -62.68
C GLN A 249 -39.89 24.25 -63.43
N ALA A 250 -39.58 23.03 -63.01
CA ALA A 250 -40.23 21.84 -63.57
C ALA A 250 -41.75 21.83 -63.30
N VAL A 251 -42.19 22.20 -62.09
CA VAL A 251 -43.62 22.33 -61.76
C VAL A 251 -44.29 23.45 -62.57
N GLU A 252 -43.58 24.54 -62.87
CA GLU A 252 -44.08 25.61 -63.73
C GLU A 252 -44.18 25.19 -65.19
N VAL A 253 -43.24 24.40 -65.72
CA VAL A 253 -43.37 23.78 -67.05
C VAL A 253 -44.59 22.85 -67.09
N PHE A 254 -44.86 22.10 -66.02
CA PHE A 254 -46.09 21.31 -65.91
C PHE A 254 -47.36 22.16 -65.82
N ARG A 255 -47.33 23.30 -65.10
CA ARG A 255 -48.45 24.25 -65.05
C ARG A 255 -48.68 24.89 -66.42
N GLN A 256 -47.62 25.26 -67.13
CA GLN A 256 -47.68 25.84 -68.47
C GLN A 256 -48.23 24.83 -69.48
N ASN A 257 -47.79 23.57 -69.41
CA ASN A 257 -48.30 22.47 -70.23
C ASN A 257 -49.76 22.14 -69.89
N ALA A 258 -50.17 22.17 -68.61
CA ALA A 258 -51.56 21.98 -68.21
C ALA A 258 -52.48 23.14 -68.65
N ILE A 259 -51.93 24.34 -68.86
CA ILE A 259 -52.62 25.49 -69.44
C ILE A 259 -52.64 25.43 -70.98
N ASP A 260 -51.60 24.87 -71.62
CA ASP A 260 -51.56 24.64 -73.07
C ASP A 260 -52.37 23.41 -73.52
N GLN A 261 -52.68 22.49 -72.60
CA GLN A 261 -53.51 21.30 -72.79
C GLN A 261 -55.02 21.58 -72.71
N THR A 262 -55.43 22.77 -73.16
CA THR A 262 -56.83 23.07 -73.52
C THR A 262 -56.95 23.71 -74.92
N ARG A 263 -55.85 23.84 -75.67
CA ARG A 263 -55.86 24.45 -77.02
C ARG A 263 -55.42 23.51 -78.16
N LEU A 264 -54.68 22.43 -77.90
CA LEU A 264 -54.09 21.57 -78.94
C LEU A 264 -54.79 20.22 -79.16
N GLU A 265 -56.01 20.02 -78.63
CA GLU A 265 -56.79 18.78 -78.84
C GLU A 265 -57.77 18.83 -80.04
N ARG A 266 -57.76 19.91 -80.85
CA ARG A 266 -58.70 20.06 -81.98
C ARG A 266 -58.10 20.06 -83.40
N GLU A 267 -56.79 19.83 -83.59
CA GLU A 267 -56.16 20.07 -84.91
C GLU A 267 -55.23 18.97 -85.46
N SER A 268 -55.53 17.69 -85.24
CA SER A 268 -54.97 16.63 -86.11
C SER A 268 -55.93 15.47 -86.29
N ALA A 269 -57.08 15.81 -86.86
CA ALA A 269 -57.96 14.84 -87.50
C ALA A 269 -57.59 14.75 -88.98
N ARG A 270 -57.12 13.56 -89.39
CA ARG A 270 -56.98 13.03 -90.77
C ARG A 270 -55.60 13.16 -91.44
N GLN A 271 -54.69 12.26 -91.06
CA GLN A 271 -54.00 11.44 -92.06
C GLN A 271 -53.95 9.99 -91.56
N ARG A 272 -54.92 9.24 -92.08
CA ARG A 272 -55.11 7.81 -91.90
C ARG A 272 -54.01 7.03 -92.63
N THR A 273 -53.97 5.73 -92.29
CA THR A 273 -53.62 4.61 -93.17
C THR A 273 -52.15 4.44 -93.49
N LEU A 274 -51.48 3.58 -92.72
CA LEU A 274 -51.11 2.20 -93.13
C LEU A 274 -50.61 1.45 -91.88
N SER A 275 -51.14 0.24 -91.64
CA SER A 275 -50.90 -0.66 -90.49
C SER A 275 -51.80 -0.46 -89.25
N ASP A 276 -53.12 -0.57 -89.44
CA ASP A 276 -54.08 -0.80 -88.34
C ASP A 276 -54.12 -2.27 -87.87
N GLU A 277 -53.26 -3.15 -88.42
CA GLU A 277 -53.05 -4.52 -87.93
C GLU A 277 -51.81 -4.65 -87.01
N GLU A 278 -50.70 -3.94 -87.22
CA GLU A 278 -49.55 -3.98 -86.28
C GLU A 278 -49.72 -3.06 -85.05
N ARG A 279 -50.64 -2.10 -85.10
CA ARG A 279 -50.92 -1.18 -83.98
C ARG A 279 -51.72 -1.87 -82.88
N ALA A 280 -52.71 -2.68 -83.24
CA ALA A 280 -53.47 -3.48 -82.28
C ALA A 280 -52.61 -4.57 -81.63
N GLU A 281 -51.67 -5.18 -82.38
CA GLU A 281 -50.69 -6.12 -81.82
C GLU A 281 -49.64 -5.42 -80.93
N ARG A 282 -49.10 -4.27 -81.34
CA ARG A 282 -48.15 -3.49 -80.49
C ARG A 282 -48.80 -2.82 -79.30
N GLU A 283 -50.06 -2.39 -79.38
CA GLU A 283 -50.81 -1.87 -78.24
C GLU A 283 -51.22 -3.00 -77.30
N ALA A 284 -51.63 -4.16 -77.81
CA ALA A 284 -51.88 -5.34 -76.98
C ALA A 284 -50.58 -5.84 -76.31
N GLN A 285 -49.44 -5.81 -77.02
CA GLN A 285 -48.13 -6.17 -76.46
C GLN A 285 -47.62 -5.12 -75.47
N LYS A 286 -47.75 -3.82 -75.75
CA LYS A 286 -47.42 -2.75 -74.79
C LYS A 286 -48.34 -2.76 -73.57
N MET A 287 -49.63 -3.10 -73.71
CA MET A 287 -50.56 -3.24 -72.58
C MET A 287 -50.22 -4.46 -71.73
N ARG A 288 -49.77 -5.57 -72.34
CA ARG A 288 -49.22 -6.73 -71.62
C ARG A 288 -47.91 -6.40 -70.92
N GLU A 289 -46.94 -5.80 -71.62
CA GLU A 289 -45.67 -5.36 -71.03
C GLU A 289 -45.88 -4.30 -69.92
N ALA A 290 -46.80 -3.35 -70.10
CA ALA A 290 -47.15 -2.37 -69.06
C ALA A 290 -47.85 -3.03 -67.87
N ALA A 291 -48.72 -4.02 -68.11
CA ALA A 291 -49.33 -4.80 -67.03
C ALA A 291 -48.28 -5.64 -66.28
N ASP A 292 -47.30 -6.23 -66.98
CA ASP A 292 -46.21 -7.01 -66.39
C ASP A 292 -45.25 -6.12 -65.59
N ILE A 293 -44.94 -4.92 -66.08
CA ILE A 293 -44.17 -3.90 -65.35
C ILE A 293 -44.95 -3.43 -64.12
N GLN A 294 -46.24 -3.10 -64.27
CA GLN A 294 -47.07 -2.65 -63.16
C GLN A 294 -47.19 -3.74 -62.08
N PHE A 295 -47.36 -5.00 -62.49
CA PHE A 295 -47.37 -6.14 -61.58
C PHE A 295 -46.05 -6.28 -60.81
N ALA A 296 -44.90 -6.18 -61.50
CA ALA A 296 -43.58 -6.24 -60.87
C ALA A 296 -43.36 -5.06 -59.89
N VAL A 297 -43.76 -3.85 -60.28
CA VAL A 297 -43.67 -2.64 -59.44
C VAL A 297 -44.57 -2.74 -58.21
N ASP A 298 -45.82 -3.21 -58.35
CA ASP A 298 -46.76 -3.34 -57.25
C ASP A 298 -46.28 -4.38 -56.22
N ASN A 299 -45.78 -5.53 -56.70
CA ASN A 299 -45.21 -6.56 -55.82
C ASN A 299 -43.93 -6.08 -55.14
N LEU A 300 -43.05 -5.37 -55.85
CA LEU A 300 -41.84 -4.79 -55.27
C LEU A 300 -42.17 -3.69 -54.25
N ALA A 301 -43.15 -2.82 -54.54
CA ALA A 301 -43.63 -1.80 -53.62
C ALA A 301 -44.23 -2.40 -52.35
N ALA A 302 -45.03 -3.47 -52.48
CA ALA A 302 -45.54 -4.22 -51.35
C ALA A 302 -44.42 -4.86 -50.53
N ALA A 303 -43.41 -5.44 -51.18
CA ALA A 303 -42.26 -6.05 -50.53
C ALA A 303 -41.39 -5.03 -49.77
N LEU A 304 -41.15 -3.87 -50.38
CA LEU A 304 -40.46 -2.74 -49.74
C LEU A 304 -41.26 -2.17 -48.56
N ALA A 305 -42.58 -2.11 -48.68
CA ALA A 305 -43.44 -1.69 -47.57
C ALA A 305 -43.38 -2.67 -46.39
N LYS A 306 -43.33 -3.98 -46.66
CA LYS A 306 -43.10 -5.02 -45.63
C LYS A 306 -41.73 -4.89 -44.99
N LEU A 307 -40.69 -4.70 -45.80
CA LEU A 307 -39.33 -4.49 -45.32
C LEU A 307 -39.21 -3.23 -44.44
N ALA A 308 -39.85 -2.13 -44.83
CA ALA A 308 -39.90 -0.89 -44.05
C ALA A 308 -40.66 -1.04 -42.71
N GLN A 309 -41.57 -2.01 -42.61
CA GLN A 309 -42.25 -2.39 -41.37
C GLN A 309 -41.42 -3.38 -40.51
N GLY A 310 -40.18 -3.67 -40.89
CA GLY A 310 -39.28 -4.59 -40.19
C GLY A 310 -39.46 -6.06 -40.59
N ASP A 311 -40.28 -6.37 -41.60
CA ASP A 311 -40.49 -7.75 -42.07
C ASP A 311 -39.41 -8.16 -43.08
N VAL A 312 -38.23 -8.50 -42.56
CA VAL A 312 -37.08 -8.99 -43.36
C VAL A 312 -37.24 -10.46 -43.78
N ALA A 313 -38.23 -11.16 -43.25
CA ALA A 313 -38.59 -12.53 -43.61
C ALA A 313 -39.35 -12.63 -44.93
N TYR A 314 -40.02 -11.56 -45.35
CA TYR A 314 -40.85 -11.55 -46.54
C TYR A 314 -40.04 -11.79 -47.82
N ARG A 315 -40.60 -12.58 -48.73
CA ARG A 315 -40.04 -12.87 -50.05
C ARG A 315 -41.12 -12.69 -51.11
N ILE A 316 -40.70 -12.27 -52.29
CA ILE A 316 -41.57 -12.18 -53.46
C ILE A 316 -41.56 -13.57 -54.14
N ASP A 317 -42.66 -14.30 -53.99
CA ASP A 317 -42.86 -15.63 -54.58
C ASP A 317 -43.37 -15.56 -56.03
N ALA A 318 -44.10 -14.50 -56.38
CA ALA A 318 -44.65 -14.31 -57.71
C ALA A 318 -43.53 -14.00 -58.72
N ALA A 319 -43.34 -14.88 -59.71
CA ALA A 319 -42.36 -14.69 -60.78
C ALA A 319 -42.73 -13.50 -61.66
N PHE A 320 -41.75 -12.66 -61.99
CA PHE A 320 -41.91 -11.58 -62.96
C PHE A 320 -41.52 -12.06 -64.35
N ILE A 321 -41.98 -11.38 -65.39
CA ILE A 321 -41.79 -11.79 -66.77
C ILE A 321 -40.47 -11.22 -67.32
N GLY A 322 -39.71 -12.06 -68.04
CA GLY A 322 -38.53 -11.67 -68.79
C GLY A 322 -37.41 -11.11 -67.91
N THR A 323 -36.86 -9.95 -68.30
CA THR A 323 -35.73 -9.30 -67.60
C THR A 323 -36.11 -8.70 -66.24
N LEU A 324 -37.40 -8.56 -65.93
CA LEU A 324 -37.88 -8.01 -64.65
C LEU A 324 -37.69 -8.97 -63.48
N ASP A 325 -37.61 -10.30 -63.72
CA ASP A 325 -37.42 -11.30 -62.66
C ASP A 325 -36.06 -11.17 -61.93
N GLY A 326 -35.08 -10.54 -62.59
CA GLY A 326 -33.81 -10.17 -61.95
C GLY A 326 -34.02 -9.29 -60.72
N VAL A 327 -34.97 -8.33 -60.77
CA VAL A 327 -35.28 -7.42 -59.66
C VAL A 327 -35.88 -8.18 -58.48
N ARG A 328 -36.72 -9.19 -58.74
CA ARG A 328 -37.26 -10.09 -57.71
C ARG A 328 -36.14 -10.85 -57.00
N HIS A 329 -35.22 -11.42 -57.78
CA HIS A 329 -34.07 -12.15 -57.25
C HIS A 329 -33.13 -11.25 -56.45
N ASP A 330 -32.85 -10.03 -56.91
CA ASP A 330 -31.98 -9.08 -56.20
C ASP A 330 -32.62 -8.57 -54.90
N PHE A 331 -33.94 -8.31 -54.90
CA PHE A 331 -34.68 -8.00 -53.66
C PHE A 331 -34.60 -9.17 -52.68
N ASN A 332 -34.96 -10.38 -53.11
CA ASN A 332 -34.97 -11.57 -52.25
C ASN A 332 -33.57 -11.88 -51.69
N ARG A 333 -32.51 -11.75 -52.49
CA ARG A 333 -31.11 -11.91 -52.06
C ARG A 333 -30.68 -10.85 -51.05
N SER A 334 -31.11 -9.60 -51.25
CA SER A 334 -30.83 -8.50 -50.31
C SER A 334 -31.54 -8.72 -48.97
N ALA A 335 -32.81 -9.14 -49.00
CA ALA A 335 -33.57 -9.48 -47.81
C ALA A 335 -32.99 -10.70 -47.07
N GLU A 336 -32.50 -11.70 -47.80
CA GLU A 336 -31.81 -12.86 -47.22
C GLU A 336 -30.50 -12.47 -46.53
N THR A 337 -29.68 -11.63 -47.18
CA THR A 337 -28.43 -11.15 -46.61
C THR A 337 -28.67 -10.32 -45.35
N LEU A 338 -29.66 -9.43 -45.38
CA LEU A 338 -30.04 -8.62 -44.21
C LEU A 338 -30.57 -9.48 -43.06
N GLN A 339 -31.43 -10.45 -43.35
CA GLN A 339 -31.93 -11.40 -42.35
C GLN A 339 -30.80 -12.21 -41.74
N ALA A 340 -29.86 -12.71 -42.55
CA ALA A 340 -28.70 -13.45 -42.06
C ALA A 340 -27.82 -12.58 -41.14
N ALA A 341 -27.55 -11.34 -41.53
CA ALA A 341 -26.80 -10.39 -40.71
C ALA A 341 -27.50 -10.11 -39.37
N LEU A 342 -28.80 -9.81 -39.37
CA LEU A 342 -29.58 -9.58 -38.15
C LEU A 342 -29.61 -10.81 -37.23
N ARG A 343 -29.68 -12.02 -37.80
CA ARG A 343 -29.59 -13.26 -37.03
C ARG A 343 -28.23 -13.43 -36.34
N THR A 344 -27.13 -13.19 -37.06
CA THR A 344 -25.78 -13.24 -36.48
C THR A 344 -25.64 -12.22 -35.35
N VAL A 345 -26.17 -11.01 -35.53
CA VAL A 345 -26.16 -9.98 -34.48
C VAL A 345 -26.97 -10.44 -33.25
N ALA A 346 -28.12 -11.09 -33.44
CA ALA A 346 -28.93 -11.64 -32.34
C ALA A 346 -28.27 -12.81 -31.60
N GLU A 347 -27.51 -13.63 -32.32
CA GLU A 347 -26.69 -14.70 -31.73
C GLU A 347 -25.55 -14.11 -30.90
N ASN A 348 -24.83 -13.12 -31.44
CA ASN A 348 -23.78 -12.41 -30.72
C ASN A 348 -24.30 -11.69 -29.48
N ALA A 349 -25.47 -11.05 -29.56
CA ALA A 349 -26.12 -10.39 -28.42
C ALA A 349 -26.42 -11.36 -27.28
N ARG A 350 -26.98 -12.53 -27.60
CA ARG A 350 -27.21 -13.60 -26.62
C ARG A 350 -25.92 -14.15 -26.05
N GLY A 351 -24.86 -14.24 -26.86
CA GLY A 351 -23.52 -14.61 -26.39
C GLY A 351 -22.96 -13.60 -25.40
N ILE A 352 -23.09 -12.30 -25.68
CA ILE A 352 -22.65 -11.22 -24.78
C ILE A 352 -23.46 -11.24 -23.48
N ASP A 353 -24.79 -11.40 -23.54
CA ASP A 353 -25.64 -11.50 -22.36
C ASP A 353 -25.25 -12.68 -21.45
N SER A 354 -25.03 -13.85 -22.05
CA SER A 354 -24.53 -15.03 -21.30
C SER A 354 -23.16 -14.77 -20.69
N GLY A 355 -22.23 -14.19 -21.44
CA GLY A 355 -20.87 -13.88 -20.97
C GLY A 355 -20.87 -12.84 -19.84
N ALA A 356 -21.69 -11.79 -19.95
CA ALA A 356 -21.85 -10.79 -18.91
C ALA A 356 -22.40 -11.39 -17.61
N ASN A 357 -23.36 -12.32 -17.71
CA ASN A 357 -23.89 -13.05 -16.56
C ASN A 357 -22.84 -13.97 -15.90
N GLU A 358 -21.98 -14.61 -16.69
CA GLU A 358 -20.88 -15.44 -16.18
C GLU A 358 -19.81 -14.59 -15.48
N ILE A 359 -19.40 -13.47 -16.08
CA ILE A 359 -18.46 -12.52 -15.46
C ILE A 359 -19.02 -11.98 -14.15
N ARG A 360 -20.32 -11.63 -14.11
CA ARG A 360 -20.98 -11.21 -12.88
C ARG A 360 -20.92 -12.27 -11.79
N GLY A 361 -21.19 -13.54 -12.12
CA GLY A 361 -21.07 -14.64 -11.17
C GLY A 361 -19.63 -14.82 -10.64
N ALA A 362 -18.63 -14.65 -11.51
CA ALA A 362 -17.22 -14.69 -11.12
C ALA A 362 -16.81 -13.48 -10.26
N ALA A 363 -17.33 -12.29 -10.56
CA ALA A 363 -17.10 -11.08 -9.77
C ALA A 363 -17.71 -11.21 -8.36
N ASP A 364 -18.92 -11.76 -8.22
CA ASP A 364 -19.55 -12.05 -6.92
C ASP A 364 -18.73 -13.05 -6.09
N ASP A 365 -18.13 -14.07 -6.73
CA ASP A 365 -17.24 -15.01 -6.02
C ASP A 365 -15.94 -14.33 -5.58
N LEU A 366 -15.35 -13.51 -6.45
CA LEU A 366 -14.17 -12.74 -6.13
C LEU A 366 -14.45 -11.73 -5.01
N ALA A 367 -15.62 -11.09 -4.99
CA ALA A 367 -16.06 -10.21 -3.91
C ALA A 367 -16.02 -10.93 -2.55
N ARG A 368 -16.69 -12.09 -2.45
CA ARG A 368 -16.73 -12.89 -1.22
C ARG A 368 -15.34 -13.33 -0.77
N ARG A 369 -14.47 -13.70 -1.72
CA ARG A 369 -13.09 -14.08 -1.41
C ARG A 369 -12.25 -12.89 -0.95
N THR A 370 -12.41 -11.72 -1.57
CA THR A 370 -11.74 -10.49 -1.16
C THR A 370 -12.19 -10.06 0.25
N GLU A 371 -13.48 -10.17 0.58
CA GLU A 371 -13.97 -9.91 1.95
C GLU A 371 -13.37 -10.88 2.98
N GLN A 372 -13.34 -12.19 2.67
CA GLN A 372 -12.69 -13.18 3.53
C GLN A 372 -11.20 -12.91 3.69
N GLN A 373 -10.53 -12.49 2.62
CA GLN A 373 -9.12 -12.15 2.65
C GLN A 373 -8.87 -10.89 3.48
N ALA A 374 -9.71 -9.87 3.39
CA ALA A 374 -9.63 -8.67 4.21
C ALA A 374 -9.72 -9.01 5.70
N ALA A 375 -10.70 -9.83 6.10
CA ALA A 375 -10.83 -10.30 7.48
C ALA A 375 -9.60 -11.09 7.95
N ALA A 376 -9.02 -11.94 7.10
CA ALA A 376 -7.81 -12.70 7.43
C ALA A 376 -6.57 -11.78 7.56
N VAL A 377 -6.47 -10.73 6.73
CA VAL A 377 -5.40 -9.73 6.81
C VAL A 377 -5.52 -8.91 8.10
N GLU A 378 -6.72 -8.47 8.48
CA GLU A 378 -6.98 -7.79 9.76
C GLU A 378 -6.61 -8.65 10.97
N GLU A 379 -7.03 -9.92 11.00
CA GLU A 379 -6.69 -10.84 12.09
C GLU A 379 -5.17 -11.09 12.17
N THR A 380 -4.52 -11.21 11.01
CA THR A 380 -3.06 -11.39 10.94
C THR A 380 -2.32 -10.14 11.42
N ALA A 381 -2.78 -8.95 11.05
CA ALA A 381 -2.21 -7.68 11.49
C ALA A 381 -2.31 -7.53 13.02
N ALA A 382 -3.48 -7.81 13.59
CA ALA A 382 -3.69 -7.78 15.04
C ALA A 382 -2.79 -8.80 15.77
N ALA A 383 -2.67 -10.02 15.25
CA ALA A 383 -1.78 -11.04 15.81
C ALA A 383 -0.30 -10.61 15.74
N LEU A 384 0.13 -9.99 14.64
CA LEU A 384 1.48 -9.47 14.46
C LEU A 384 1.79 -8.31 15.41
N GLU A 385 0.83 -7.42 15.68
CA GLU A 385 1.00 -6.34 16.66
C GLU A 385 1.20 -6.90 18.07
N GLN A 386 0.43 -7.92 18.44
CA GLN A 386 0.59 -8.61 19.72
C GLN A 386 1.95 -9.33 19.82
N ILE A 387 2.39 -10.00 18.75
CA ILE A 387 3.70 -10.65 18.70
C ILE A 387 4.82 -9.61 18.78
N THR A 388 4.71 -8.50 18.05
CA THR A 388 5.69 -7.41 18.05
C THR A 388 5.84 -6.84 19.45
N THR A 389 4.73 -6.61 20.15
CA THR A 389 4.73 -6.16 21.55
C THR A 389 5.42 -7.19 22.45
N THR A 390 5.09 -8.47 22.30
CA THR A 390 5.66 -9.55 23.12
C THR A 390 7.17 -9.71 22.91
N VAL A 391 7.65 -9.64 21.66
CA VAL A 391 9.08 -9.73 21.32
C VAL A 391 9.84 -8.51 21.85
N ARG A 392 9.27 -7.31 21.74
CA ARG A 392 9.86 -6.09 22.29
C ARG A 392 10.01 -6.16 23.80
N ASP A 393 8.99 -6.68 24.48
CA ASP A 393 9.00 -6.90 25.92
C ASP A 393 9.99 -7.99 26.34
N ALA A 394 10.08 -9.08 25.58
CA ALA A 394 11.05 -10.14 25.81
C ALA A 394 12.49 -9.63 25.65
N SER A 395 12.75 -8.81 24.63
CA SER A 395 14.05 -8.15 24.41
C SER A 395 14.44 -7.24 25.58
N ARG A 396 13.50 -6.43 26.07
CA ARG A 396 13.70 -5.58 27.24
C ARG A 396 14.02 -6.40 28.50
N ARG A 397 13.21 -7.44 28.79
CA ARG A 397 13.44 -8.33 29.93
C ARG A 397 14.78 -9.08 29.84
N ALA A 398 15.17 -9.50 28.64
CA ALA A 398 16.47 -10.14 28.43
C ALA A 398 17.63 -9.17 28.72
N ARG A 399 17.51 -7.90 28.32
CA ARG A 399 18.51 -6.87 28.64
C ARG A 399 18.61 -6.61 30.15
N GLU A 400 17.47 -6.46 30.82
CA GLU A 400 17.40 -6.31 32.29
C GLU A 400 18.02 -7.51 33.02
N ALA A 401 17.75 -8.73 32.54
CA ALA A 401 18.37 -9.95 33.04
C ALA A 401 19.89 -9.98 32.82
N GLY A 402 20.37 -9.52 31.66
CA GLY A 402 21.79 -9.43 31.34
C GLY A 402 22.53 -8.50 32.30
N GLU A 403 21.95 -7.34 32.63
CA GLU A 403 22.51 -6.43 33.63
C GLU A 403 22.54 -7.05 35.03
N LEU A 404 21.49 -7.76 35.43
CA LEU A 404 21.44 -8.48 36.72
C LEU A 404 22.54 -9.54 36.81
N VAL A 405 22.71 -10.34 35.75
CA VAL A 405 23.74 -11.38 35.66
C VAL A 405 25.15 -10.77 35.68
N SER A 406 25.35 -9.64 35.00
CA SER A 406 26.62 -8.89 35.02
C SER A 406 26.98 -8.42 36.45
N ARG A 407 26.01 -7.87 37.19
CA ARG A 407 26.21 -7.49 38.60
C ARG A 407 26.48 -8.70 39.49
N ALA A 408 25.76 -9.80 39.29
CA ALA A 408 25.97 -11.04 40.04
C ALA A 408 27.37 -11.61 39.80
N LYS A 409 27.86 -11.57 38.56
CA LYS A 409 29.23 -11.96 38.20
C LYS A 409 30.26 -11.14 38.98
N ALA A 410 30.14 -9.82 38.95
CA ALA A 410 31.05 -8.92 39.66
C ALA A 410 31.04 -9.20 41.18
N GLY A 411 29.87 -9.43 41.78
CA GLY A 411 29.74 -9.79 43.19
C GLY A 411 30.37 -11.13 43.54
N ALA A 412 30.25 -12.14 42.66
CA ALA A 412 30.87 -13.44 42.84
C ALA A 412 32.41 -13.37 42.70
N GLU A 413 32.92 -12.62 41.72
CA GLU A 413 34.37 -12.37 41.54
C GLU A 413 34.97 -11.66 42.76
N GLN A 414 34.28 -10.64 43.29
CA GLN A 414 34.69 -9.94 44.51
C GLN A 414 34.67 -10.87 45.73
N SER A 415 33.63 -11.70 45.87
CA SER A 415 33.53 -12.68 46.96
C SER A 415 34.66 -13.71 46.89
N GLY A 416 35.04 -14.11 45.68
CA GLY A 416 36.21 -14.97 45.45
C GLY A 416 37.52 -14.35 45.92
N GLU A 417 37.71 -13.04 45.74
CA GLU A 417 38.89 -12.34 46.26
C GLU A 417 38.91 -12.30 47.79
N VAL A 418 37.77 -11.97 48.43
CA VAL A 418 37.66 -11.96 49.90
C VAL A 418 37.97 -13.34 50.49
N VAL A 419 37.51 -14.42 49.84
CA VAL A 419 37.80 -15.79 50.28
C VAL A 419 39.28 -16.14 50.10
N ARG A 420 39.94 -15.68 49.02
CA ARG A 420 41.39 -15.83 48.85
C ARG A 420 42.17 -15.11 49.94
N GLU A 421 41.79 -13.88 50.29
CA GLU A 421 42.40 -13.13 51.39
C GLU A 421 42.20 -13.81 52.75
N ALA A 422 40.97 -14.29 53.01
CA ALA A 422 40.65 -15.01 54.24
C ALA A 422 41.45 -16.32 54.38
N THR A 423 41.64 -17.05 53.29
CA THR A 423 42.48 -18.26 53.26
C THR A 423 43.92 -17.93 53.64
N ARG A 424 44.49 -16.89 53.01
CA ARG A 424 45.86 -16.43 53.30
C ARG A 424 46.02 -16.01 54.77
N ALA A 425 45.04 -15.32 55.34
CA ALA A 425 45.06 -14.94 56.75
C ALA A 425 45.03 -16.17 57.68
N MET A 426 44.21 -17.19 57.36
CA MET A 426 44.15 -18.43 58.14
C MET A 426 45.44 -19.26 58.04
N GLU A 427 46.10 -19.28 56.88
CA GLU A 427 47.43 -19.89 56.71
C GLU A 427 48.49 -19.20 57.60
N GLN A 428 48.47 -17.87 57.68
CA GLN A 428 49.35 -17.11 58.57
C GLN A 428 49.08 -17.38 60.06
N ILE A 429 47.81 -17.54 60.44
CA ILE A 429 47.44 -17.95 61.81
C ILE A 429 47.95 -19.36 62.11
N ALA A 430 47.80 -20.31 61.18
CA ALA A 430 48.31 -21.67 61.33
C ALA A 430 49.84 -21.70 61.51
N GLN A 431 50.55 -20.89 60.72
CA GLN A 431 52.00 -20.73 60.86
C GLN A 431 52.38 -20.16 62.24
N SER A 432 51.69 -19.10 62.68
CA SER A 432 51.94 -18.47 63.99
C SER A 432 51.69 -19.44 65.15
N ALA A 433 50.63 -20.25 65.07
CA ALA A 433 50.33 -21.26 66.07
C ALA A 433 51.40 -22.36 66.14
N ASN A 434 51.99 -22.76 65.01
CA ASN A 434 53.13 -23.68 64.98
C ASN A 434 54.39 -23.08 65.62
N GLU A 435 54.69 -21.81 65.36
CA GLU A 435 55.79 -21.09 66.00
C GLU A 435 55.61 -21.02 67.53
N ILE A 436 54.39 -20.69 68.00
CA ILE A 436 54.06 -20.71 69.43
C ILE A 436 54.26 -22.12 70.00
N SER A 437 53.81 -23.17 69.32
CA SER A 437 54.00 -24.56 69.78
C SER A 437 55.48 -24.92 69.96
N SER A 438 56.35 -24.43 69.06
CA SER A 438 57.81 -24.60 69.17
C SER A 438 58.37 -23.88 70.41
N ILE A 439 57.97 -22.62 70.64
CA ILE A 439 58.38 -21.84 71.81
C ILE A 439 57.95 -22.52 73.12
N ILE A 440 56.71 -23.02 73.18
CA ILE A 440 56.21 -23.76 74.35
C ILE A 440 57.01 -25.06 74.58
N GLY A 441 57.46 -25.71 73.51
CA GLY A 441 58.39 -26.85 73.60
C GLY A 441 59.71 -26.48 74.28
N VAL A 442 60.31 -25.34 73.91
CA VAL A 442 61.53 -24.82 74.55
C VAL A 442 61.27 -24.47 76.02
N ILE A 443 60.11 -23.90 76.35
CA ILE A 443 59.75 -23.57 77.75
C ILE A 443 59.60 -24.83 78.61
N ASP A 444 58.98 -25.90 78.09
CA ASP A 444 58.90 -27.20 78.79
C ASP A 444 60.30 -27.78 79.03
N GLU A 445 61.20 -27.65 78.05
CA GLU A 445 62.61 -28.06 78.20
C GLU A 445 63.36 -27.25 79.26
N ILE A 446 63.19 -25.91 79.28
CA ILE A 446 63.77 -25.03 80.31
C ILE A 446 63.23 -25.40 81.69
N ALA A 447 61.91 -25.66 81.81
CA ALA A 447 61.29 -26.08 83.07
C ALA A 447 61.85 -27.43 83.54
N PHE A 448 62.06 -28.39 82.64
CA PHE A 448 62.68 -29.68 82.94
C PHE A 448 64.13 -29.53 83.43
N GLN A 449 64.95 -28.74 82.72
CA GLN A 449 66.32 -28.43 83.11
C GLN A 449 66.37 -27.73 84.47
N THR A 450 65.49 -26.77 84.72
CA THR A 450 65.38 -26.05 86.01
C THR A 450 65.00 -26.99 87.15
N ASN A 451 64.08 -27.93 86.91
CA ASN A 451 63.70 -28.96 87.89
C ASN A 451 64.88 -29.91 88.21
N LEU A 452 65.72 -30.26 87.22
CA LEU A 452 66.94 -31.05 87.46
C LEU A 452 68.02 -30.26 88.22
N LEU A 453 68.24 -28.99 87.87
CA LEU A 453 69.16 -28.09 88.58
C LEU A 453 68.74 -27.90 90.04
N ALA A 454 67.45 -27.68 90.29
CA ALA A 454 66.89 -27.54 91.63
C ALA A 454 66.99 -28.84 92.43
N LEU A 455 66.81 -30.01 91.80
CA LEU A 455 67.05 -31.30 92.43
C LEU A 455 68.52 -31.47 92.84
N ASN A 456 69.45 -31.16 91.95
CA ASN A 456 70.89 -31.21 92.24
C ASN A 456 71.27 -30.27 93.39
N ALA A 457 70.74 -29.04 93.38
CA ALA A 457 70.94 -28.06 94.45
C ALA A 457 70.33 -28.53 95.79
N GLY A 458 69.16 -29.16 95.77
CA GLY A 458 68.53 -29.73 96.96
C GLY A 458 69.32 -30.90 97.55
N VAL A 459 69.92 -31.75 96.71
CA VAL A 459 70.82 -32.83 97.14
C VAL A 459 72.09 -32.27 97.80
N GLU A 460 72.73 -31.27 97.20
CA GLU A 460 73.94 -30.65 97.75
C GLU A 460 73.63 -29.87 99.04
N ALA A 461 72.47 -29.23 99.14
CA ALA A 461 72.00 -28.59 100.37
C ALA A 461 71.75 -29.59 101.51
N ALA A 462 71.18 -30.77 101.21
CA ALA A 462 71.04 -31.86 102.19
C ALA A 462 72.41 -32.40 102.65
N ARG A 463 73.39 -32.43 101.74
CA ARG A 463 74.77 -32.84 102.03
C ARG A 463 75.51 -31.86 102.95
N ALA A 464 75.17 -30.57 102.90
CA ALA A 464 75.74 -29.52 103.74
C ALA A 464 75.16 -29.45 105.18
N GLY A 465 74.18 -30.29 105.53
CA GLY A 465 73.64 -30.40 106.89
C GLY A 465 72.92 -29.14 107.40
N GLU A 466 73.16 -28.73 108.65
CA GLU A 466 72.52 -27.56 109.29
C GLU A 466 72.77 -26.25 108.52
N ALA A 467 73.94 -26.07 107.90
CA ALA A 467 74.29 -24.88 107.13
C ALA A 467 73.53 -24.75 105.79
N GLY A 468 73.02 -25.87 105.26
CA GLY A 468 72.31 -25.95 103.97
C GLY A 468 70.80 -25.79 104.04
N LYS A 469 70.19 -25.71 105.24
CA LYS A 469 68.72 -25.68 105.41
C LYS A 469 68.02 -24.57 104.62
N GLY A 470 68.59 -23.36 104.60
CA GLY A 470 68.03 -22.24 103.81
C GLY A 470 68.09 -22.48 102.30
N PHE A 471 69.20 -23.05 101.81
CA PHE A 471 69.35 -23.42 100.40
C PHE A 471 68.45 -24.58 100.00
N ALA A 472 68.19 -25.54 100.89
CA ALA A 472 67.28 -26.66 100.64
C ALA A 472 65.83 -26.17 100.43
N VAL A 473 65.38 -25.19 101.21
CA VAL A 473 64.03 -24.58 101.05
C VAL A 473 63.94 -23.85 99.71
N VAL A 474 64.94 -23.05 99.35
CA VAL A 474 64.97 -22.35 98.05
C VAL A 474 65.01 -23.36 96.89
N ALA A 475 65.80 -24.43 96.99
CA ALA A 475 65.86 -25.47 95.96
C ALA A 475 64.53 -26.21 95.81
N GLN A 476 63.80 -26.46 96.90
CA GLN A 476 62.46 -27.04 96.85
C GLN A 476 61.44 -26.08 96.19
N GLU A 477 61.47 -24.79 96.53
CA GLU A 477 60.59 -23.78 95.95
C GLU A 477 60.84 -23.61 94.43
N VAL A 478 62.11 -23.57 94.01
CA VAL A 478 62.49 -23.50 92.58
C VAL A 478 62.05 -24.76 91.85
N ARG A 479 62.15 -25.94 92.49
CA ARG A 479 61.70 -27.20 91.91
C ARG A 479 60.17 -27.22 91.74
N GLU A 480 59.43 -26.78 92.74
CA GLU A 480 57.97 -26.69 92.67
C GLU A 480 57.52 -25.68 91.60
N LEU A 481 58.19 -24.53 91.49
CA LEU A 481 57.97 -23.57 90.42
C LEU A 481 58.25 -24.16 89.04
N ALA A 482 59.36 -24.89 88.88
CA ALA A 482 59.71 -25.57 87.63
C ALA A 482 58.67 -26.63 87.23
N GLN A 483 58.15 -27.41 88.19
CA GLN A 483 57.05 -28.37 87.94
C GLN A 483 55.75 -27.67 87.55
N ARG A 484 55.42 -26.55 88.19
CA ARG A 484 54.25 -25.72 87.82
C ARG A 484 54.40 -25.15 86.40
N SER A 485 55.59 -24.67 86.04
CA SER A 485 55.90 -24.19 84.69
C SER A 485 55.78 -25.28 83.64
N ALA A 486 56.31 -26.49 83.90
CA ALA A 486 56.18 -27.63 82.99
C ALA A 486 54.72 -28.06 82.80
N LYS A 487 53.92 -28.05 83.89
CA LYS A 487 52.49 -28.33 83.82
C LYS A 487 51.76 -27.28 82.97
N ALA A 488 52.00 -26.00 83.21
CA ALA A 488 51.41 -24.90 82.44
C ALA A 488 51.82 -24.96 80.96
N ALA A 489 53.08 -25.26 80.67
CA ALA A 489 53.57 -25.43 79.30
C ALA A 489 52.83 -26.58 78.57
N LYS A 490 52.60 -27.72 79.24
CA LYS A 490 51.81 -28.84 78.68
C LYS A 490 50.35 -28.47 78.43
N GLU A 491 49.72 -27.74 79.34
CA GLU A 491 48.34 -27.24 79.17
C GLU A 491 48.23 -26.27 77.98
N ILE A 492 49.16 -25.31 77.86
CA ILE A 492 49.21 -24.40 76.71
C ILE A 492 49.47 -25.17 75.40
N LYS A 493 50.39 -26.14 75.41
CA LYS A 493 50.67 -26.98 74.24
C LYS A 493 49.43 -27.74 73.77
N ALA A 494 48.63 -28.27 74.70
CA ALA A 494 47.36 -28.91 74.37
C ALA A 494 46.38 -27.93 73.71
N LEU A 495 46.21 -26.72 74.27
CA LEU A 495 45.34 -25.68 73.71
C LEU A 495 45.79 -25.23 72.31
N ILE A 496 47.09 -25.08 72.08
CA ILE A 496 47.65 -24.72 70.77
C ILE A 496 47.42 -25.85 69.75
N ASN A 497 47.59 -27.11 70.14
CA ASN A 497 47.30 -28.24 69.25
C ASN A 497 45.82 -28.30 68.86
N THR A 498 44.91 -28.06 69.80
CA THR A 498 43.47 -27.95 69.51
C THR A 498 43.19 -26.77 68.56
N SER A 499 43.81 -25.61 68.81
CA SER A 499 43.67 -24.43 67.95
C SER A 499 44.17 -24.71 66.53
N ASN A 500 45.30 -25.41 66.37
CA ASN A 500 45.82 -25.85 65.07
C ASN A 500 44.83 -26.73 64.31
N THR A 501 44.17 -27.66 65.00
CA THR A 501 43.15 -28.52 64.38
C THR A 501 41.95 -27.70 63.92
N GLN A 502 41.49 -26.74 64.73
CA GLN A 502 40.39 -25.84 64.39
C GLN A 502 40.73 -24.92 63.21
N VAL A 503 41.95 -24.35 63.18
CA VAL A 503 42.42 -23.52 62.08
C VAL A 503 42.54 -24.34 60.80
N ALA A 504 43.10 -25.55 60.85
CA ALA A 504 43.18 -26.43 59.69
C ALA A 504 41.79 -26.78 59.13
N GLN A 505 40.81 -27.04 60.00
CA GLN A 505 39.43 -27.25 59.59
C GLN A 505 38.82 -25.97 58.97
N GLY A 506 39.12 -24.79 59.53
CA GLY A 506 38.71 -23.49 59.00
C GLY A 506 39.27 -23.23 57.60
N VAL A 507 40.58 -23.44 57.39
CA VAL A 507 41.24 -23.33 56.08
C VAL A 507 40.54 -24.23 55.05
N LYS A 508 40.25 -25.48 55.43
CA LYS A 508 39.54 -26.42 54.54
C LYS A 508 38.16 -25.89 54.13
N LEU A 509 37.34 -25.44 55.08
CA LEU A 509 35.99 -24.94 54.81
C LEU A 509 36.00 -23.68 53.94
N VAL A 510 36.95 -22.78 54.17
CA VAL A 510 37.14 -21.57 53.35
C VAL A 510 37.60 -21.94 51.94
N GLY A 511 38.48 -22.93 51.80
CA GLY A 511 38.90 -23.48 50.50
C GLY A 511 37.74 -24.11 49.72
N ASP A 512 36.93 -24.94 50.39
CA ASP A 512 35.72 -25.55 49.80
C ASP A 512 34.72 -24.46 49.35
N THR A 513 34.60 -23.38 50.13
CA THR A 513 33.78 -22.20 49.77
C THR A 513 34.33 -21.48 48.54
N GLY A 514 35.66 -21.31 48.44
CA GLY A 514 36.32 -20.72 47.29
C GLY A 514 36.10 -21.52 46.00
N GLN A 515 36.15 -22.85 46.09
CA GLN A 515 35.85 -23.73 44.96
C GLN A 515 34.38 -23.61 44.51
N ALA A 516 33.43 -23.56 45.45
CA ALA A 516 32.02 -23.37 45.15
C ALA A 516 31.75 -22.02 44.46
N LEU A 517 32.40 -20.94 44.93
CA LEU A 517 32.32 -19.63 44.28
C LEU A 517 32.89 -19.64 42.86
N HIS A 518 33.96 -20.40 42.61
CA HIS A 518 34.52 -20.55 41.26
C HIS A 518 33.50 -21.18 40.30
N VAL A 519 32.81 -22.25 40.73
CA VAL A 519 31.74 -22.88 39.94
C VAL A 519 30.60 -21.89 39.65
N ILE A 520 30.19 -21.10 40.65
CA ILE A 520 29.16 -20.06 40.47
C ILE A 520 29.59 -19.03 39.43
N VAL A 521 30.85 -18.57 39.46
CA VAL A 521 31.36 -17.62 38.46
C VAL A 521 31.27 -18.20 37.05
N ASP A 522 31.66 -19.47 36.86
CA ASP A 522 31.59 -20.15 35.56
C ASP A 522 30.12 -20.31 35.08
N GLU A 523 29.20 -20.71 35.97
CA GLU A 523 27.77 -20.81 35.64
C GLU A 523 27.16 -19.46 35.27
N VAL A 524 27.49 -18.39 35.99
CA VAL A 524 27.03 -17.03 35.71
C VAL A 524 27.57 -16.52 34.37
N GLN A 525 28.79 -16.90 33.98
CA GLN A 525 29.33 -16.58 32.66
C GLN A 525 28.55 -17.27 31.53
N GLU A 526 28.20 -18.55 31.70
CA GLU A 526 27.37 -19.26 30.72
C GLU A 526 25.96 -18.66 30.62
N ILE A 527 25.35 -18.28 31.75
CA ILE A 527 24.07 -17.56 31.75
C ILE A 527 24.18 -16.26 30.97
N ASN A 528 25.25 -15.48 31.18
CA ASN A 528 25.48 -14.23 30.46
C ASN A 528 25.58 -14.46 28.94
N ARG A 529 26.27 -15.52 28.51
CA ARG A 529 26.38 -15.91 27.10
C ARG A 529 25.01 -16.26 26.50
N HIS A 530 24.18 -17.00 27.23
CA HIS A 530 22.82 -17.32 26.80
C HIS A 530 21.92 -16.09 26.71
N VAL A 531 21.98 -15.18 27.69
CA VAL A 531 21.21 -13.94 27.67
C VAL A 531 21.61 -13.05 26.50
N ALA A 532 22.91 -12.92 26.21
CA ALA A 532 23.39 -12.18 25.05
C ALA A 532 22.83 -12.75 23.73
N ALA A 533 22.84 -14.07 23.56
CA ALA A 533 22.25 -14.73 22.39
C ALA A 533 20.73 -14.52 22.28
N ILE A 534 19.99 -14.47 23.40
CA ILE A 534 18.56 -14.16 23.41
C ILE A 534 18.31 -12.72 22.95
N VAL A 535 19.13 -11.76 23.42
CA VAL A 535 19.01 -10.35 23.01
C VAL A 535 19.25 -10.19 21.51
N GLU A 536 20.29 -10.85 20.98
CA GLU A 536 20.60 -10.85 19.54
C GLU A 536 19.44 -11.47 18.74
N SER A 537 18.96 -12.65 19.12
CA SER A 537 17.83 -13.31 18.45
C SER A 537 16.55 -12.48 18.51
N ALA A 538 16.26 -11.81 19.62
CA ALA A 538 15.10 -10.93 19.74
C ALA A 538 15.22 -9.69 18.83
N GLN A 539 16.43 -9.17 18.64
CA GLN A 539 16.69 -8.07 17.72
C GLN A 539 16.47 -8.48 16.26
N GLU A 540 16.95 -9.67 15.87
CA GLU A 540 16.69 -10.25 14.55
C GLU A 540 15.20 -10.50 14.31
N GLN A 541 14.50 -11.09 15.30
CA GLN A 541 13.05 -11.30 15.23
C GLN A 541 12.30 -9.98 15.08
N SER A 542 12.69 -8.93 15.81
CA SER A 542 12.08 -7.61 15.67
C SER A 542 12.25 -7.06 14.24
N SER A 543 13.43 -7.24 13.63
CA SER A 543 13.66 -6.83 12.25
C SER A 543 12.82 -7.66 11.26
N GLY A 544 12.73 -8.98 11.47
CA GLY A 544 11.90 -9.86 10.66
C GLY A 544 10.41 -9.50 10.75
N LEU A 545 9.91 -9.19 11.95
CA LEU A 545 8.53 -8.75 12.16
C LEU A 545 8.24 -7.42 11.46
N GLN A 546 9.19 -6.49 11.40
CA GLN A 546 9.03 -5.26 10.63
C GLN A 546 8.85 -5.55 9.13
N GLN A 547 9.61 -6.50 8.56
CA GLN A 547 9.44 -6.92 7.17
C GLN A 547 8.09 -7.58 6.93
N ILE A 548 7.65 -8.46 7.84
CA ILE A 548 6.34 -9.09 7.76
C ILE A 548 5.23 -8.04 7.84
N ASN A 549 5.36 -7.04 8.73
CA ASN A 549 4.39 -5.96 8.85
C ASN A 549 4.25 -5.15 7.55
N MET A 550 5.37 -4.86 6.87
CA MET A 550 5.32 -4.24 5.54
C MET A 550 4.62 -5.12 4.51
N ALA A 551 4.87 -6.44 4.52
CA ALA A 551 4.23 -7.37 3.60
C ALA A 551 2.71 -7.48 3.85
N VAL A 552 2.27 -7.47 5.11
CA VAL A 552 0.84 -7.45 5.46
C VAL A 552 0.18 -6.15 5.04
N ASN A 553 0.84 -5.01 5.22
CA ASN A 553 0.33 -3.72 4.73
C ASN A 553 0.21 -3.69 3.19
N GLN A 554 1.13 -4.34 2.47
CA GLN A 554 1.02 -4.52 1.03
C GLN A 554 -0.15 -5.42 0.65
N LEU A 555 -0.36 -6.52 1.36
CA LEU A 555 -1.51 -7.41 1.16
C LEU A 555 -2.84 -6.69 1.41
N ASP A 556 -2.91 -5.81 2.41
CA ASP A 556 -4.10 -4.99 2.66
C ASP A 556 -4.40 -4.06 1.47
N GLN A 557 -3.39 -3.33 0.97
CA GLN A 557 -3.55 -2.47 -0.21
C GLN A 557 -4.00 -3.25 -1.45
N ASP A 558 -3.42 -4.43 -1.69
CA ASP A 558 -3.79 -5.25 -2.84
C ASP A 558 -5.19 -5.87 -2.66
N THR A 559 -5.60 -6.15 -1.42
CA THR A 559 -6.98 -6.57 -1.10
C THR A 559 -7.98 -5.44 -1.38
N GLN A 560 -7.66 -4.20 -1.02
CA GLN A 560 -8.49 -3.03 -1.34
C GLN A 560 -8.57 -2.79 -2.86
N LYS A 561 -7.46 -2.93 -3.59
CA LYS A 561 -7.48 -2.85 -5.06
C LYS A 561 -8.35 -3.94 -5.68
N ASN A 562 -8.29 -5.17 -5.15
CA ASN A 562 -9.16 -6.25 -5.60
C ASN A 562 -10.63 -5.92 -5.33
N ALA A 563 -10.97 -5.29 -4.20
CA ALA A 563 -12.33 -4.86 -3.92
C ALA A 563 -12.81 -3.82 -4.95
N ALA A 564 -11.99 -2.79 -5.24
CA ALA A 564 -12.30 -1.80 -6.26
C ALA A 564 -12.43 -2.42 -7.66
N MET A 565 -11.56 -3.35 -8.01
CA MET A 565 -11.60 -4.07 -9.29
C MET A 565 -12.88 -4.92 -9.42
N VAL A 566 -13.33 -5.53 -8.32
CA VAL A 566 -14.59 -6.29 -8.27
C VAL A 566 -15.78 -5.36 -8.49
N GLU A 567 -15.82 -4.18 -7.85
CA GLU A 567 -16.87 -3.19 -8.08
C GLU A 567 -16.90 -2.73 -9.55
N GLU A 568 -15.74 -2.40 -10.13
CA GLU A 568 -15.63 -1.97 -11.52
C GLU A 568 -16.06 -3.08 -12.49
N THR A 569 -15.60 -4.32 -12.26
CA THR A 569 -15.95 -5.48 -13.10
C THR A 569 -17.44 -5.80 -13.01
N THR A 570 -18.04 -5.66 -11.83
CA THR A 570 -19.48 -5.86 -11.61
C THR A 570 -20.29 -4.79 -12.36
N ALA A 571 -19.88 -3.53 -12.27
CA ALA A 571 -20.52 -2.42 -12.99
C ALA A 571 -20.40 -2.59 -14.52
N ALA A 572 -19.22 -2.96 -15.01
CA ALA A 572 -18.99 -3.23 -16.43
C ALA A 572 -19.86 -4.39 -16.95
N SER A 573 -19.97 -5.47 -16.17
CA SER A 573 -20.82 -6.62 -16.49
C SER A 573 -22.31 -6.25 -16.55
N HIS A 574 -22.76 -5.41 -15.62
CA HIS A 574 -24.13 -4.88 -15.64
C HIS A 574 -24.41 -4.06 -16.90
N LYS A 575 -23.48 -3.17 -17.27
CA LYS A 575 -23.61 -2.35 -18.47
C LYS A 575 -23.61 -3.20 -19.75
N MET A 576 -22.76 -4.23 -19.82
CA MET A 576 -22.75 -5.17 -20.96
C MET A 576 -24.06 -5.94 -21.08
N ALA A 577 -24.64 -6.40 -19.97
CA ALA A 577 -25.93 -7.07 -19.98
C ALA A 577 -27.06 -6.13 -20.43
N GLU A 578 -27.03 -4.87 -19.99
CA GLU A 578 -27.99 -3.84 -20.43
C GLU A 578 -27.86 -3.52 -21.93
N GLU A 579 -26.64 -3.36 -22.44
CA GLU A 579 -26.37 -3.14 -23.86
C GLU A 579 -26.82 -4.33 -24.72
N ALA A 580 -26.57 -5.57 -24.26
CA ALA A 580 -27.01 -6.79 -24.93
C ALA A 580 -28.54 -6.93 -24.92
N ALA A 581 -29.20 -6.59 -23.81
CA ALA A 581 -30.65 -6.56 -23.70
C ALA A 581 -31.28 -5.52 -24.65
N SER A 582 -30.70 -4.32 -24.71
CA SER A 582 -31.11 -3.25 -25.64
C SER A 582 -30.97 -3.69 -27.11
N LEU A 583 -29.85 -4.33 -27.46
CA LEU A 583 -29.64 -4.86 -28.81
C LEU A 583 -30.68 -5.93 -29.18
N ASN A 584 -30.96 -6.86 -28.25
CA ASN A 584 -31.99 -7.88 -28.44
C ASN A 584 -33.39 -7.25 -28.63
N GLN A 585 -33.71 -6.18 -27.90
CA GLN A 585 -34.96 -5.45 -28.04
C GLN A 585 -35.07 -4.74 -29.40
N LEU A 586 -33.98 -4.13 -29.88
CA LEU A 586 -33.92 -3.52 -31.21
C LEU A 586 -34.10 -4.55 -32.33
N ILE A 587 -33.51 -5.74 -32.19
CA ILE A 587 -33.66 -6.82 -33.17
C ILE A 587 -35.06 -7.42 -33.13
N ALA A 588 -35.72 -7.47 -31.95
CA ALA A 588 -37.08 -7.94 -31.81
C ALA A 588 -38.12 -7.09 -32.59
N ALA A 589 -37.76 -5.86 -33.00
CA ALA A 589 -38.57 -5.06 -33.91
C ALA A 589 -38.62 -5.62 -35.34
N PHE A 590 -37.68 -6.50 -35.71
CA PHE A 590 -37.62 -7.14 -37.01
C PHE A 590 -38.21 -8.56 -36.98
N LYS A 591 -39.04 -8.89 -37.97
CA LYS A 591 -39.53 -10.25 -38.17
C LYS A 591 -38.51 -11.06 -38.95
N LEU A 592 -37.86 -11.99 -38.26
CA LEU A 592 -36.93 -12.95 -38.86
C LEU A 592 -37.71 -14.24 -39.19
N SER A 593 -37.56 -14.78 -40.40
CA SER A 593 -38.19 -16.06 -40.76
C SER A 593 -37.58 -17.15 -39.89
N GLY A 594 -38.41 -17.84 -39.11
CA GLY A 594 -37.95 -18.85 -38.15
C GLY A 594 -38.36 -18.65 -36.69
N GLY A 595 -39.29 -17.73 -36.39
CA GLY A 595 -40.04 -17.73 -35.13
C GLY A 595 -41.08 -18.86 -35.06
N SER A 596 -40.67 -20.10 -35.35
CA SER A 596 -41.49 -21.26 -35.00
C SER A 596 -40.98 -21.77 -33.66
N SER A 597 -41.81 -21.58 -32.64
CA SER A 597 -41.83 -22.41 -31.45
C SER A 597 -41.89 -23.88 -31.87
N ALA A 598 -40.73 -24.47 -32.13
CA ALA A 598 -40.59 -25.92 -32.11
C ALA A 598 -40.65 -26.32 -30.64
N HIS A 599 -41.87 -26.53 -30.16
CA HIS A 599 -42.13 -27.58 -29.19
C HIS A 599 -41.30 -28.79 -29.62
N ILE A 600 -40.24 -29.08 -28.87
CA ILE A 600 -39.54 -30.36 -28.97
C ILE A 600 -40.55 -31.39 -28.49
N GLY A 601 -41.26 -31.97 -29.45
CA GLY A 601 -41.92 -33.24 -29.30
C GLY A 601 -40.87 -34.28 -28.92
N SER A 602 -41.11 -34.92 -27.78
CA SER A 602 -40.73 -36.31 -27.51
C SER A 602 -40.54 -37.13 -28.79
N VAL A 603 -39.31 -37.56 -29.09
CA VAL A 603 -38.93 -38.98 -29.19
C VAL A 603 -37.41 -39.20 -29.42
N ALA A 604 -36.95 -40.31 -28.84
CA ALA A 604 -35.82 -41.15 -29.21
C ALA A 604 -34.41 -40.77 -28.72
N SER A 605 -34.03 -41.48 -27.66
CA SER A 605 -32.66 -41.77 -27.25
C SER A 605 -31.80 -42.28 -28.41
N VAL A 606 -30.71 -41.57 -28.72
CA VAL A 606 -29.51 -42.18 -29.31
C VAL A 606 -28.30 -41.74 -28.49
N ALA A 607 -27.50 -42.73 -28.15
CA ALA A 607 -26.49 -42.75 -27.11
C ALA A 607 -25.40 -41.67 -27.24
N ARG A 608 -25.13 -41.01 -26.12
CA ARG A 608 -23.93 -40.20 -25.86
C ARG A 608 -22.90 -41.11 -25.16
N PRO A 609 -21.59 -41.05 -25.49
CA PRO A 609 -20.59 -41.82 -24.79
C PRO A 609 -20.45 -41.34 -23.33
N ALA A 610 -20.24 -42.30 -22.43
CA ALA A 610 -20.25 -42.13 -20.98
C ALA A 610 -19.22 -41.07 -20.50
N PRO A 611 -19.61 -40.14 -19.61
CA PRO A 611 -18.66 -39.51 -18.71
C PRO A 611 -18.29 -40.48 -17.60
N ALA A 612 -17.02 -40.49 -17.21
CA ALA A 612 -16.47 -41.31 -16.15
C ALA A 612 -17.28 -41.19 -14.86
N ALA A 613 -17.51 -42.33 -14.21
CA ALA A 613 -18.24 -42.45 -12.96
C ALA A 613 -17.62 -41.58 -11.84
N TYR A 614 -18.34 -40.54 -11.44
CA TYR A 614 -18.14 -39.89 -10.15
C TYR A 614 -18.87 -40.71 -9.08
N ARG A 615 -18.11 -41.25 -8.12
CA ARG A 615 -18.61 -41.97 -6.95
C ARG A 615 -19.53 -41.06 -6.11
N PRO A 616 -20.60 -41.59 -5.47
CA PRO A 616 -21.33 -40.83 -4.46
C PRO A 616 -20.45 -40.68 -3.21
N ALA A 617 -20.06 -39.44 -2.90
CA ALA A 617 -19.43 -39.09 -1.63
C ALA A 617 -20.49 -38.97 -0.54
N GLU A 618 -20.36 -39.86 0.44
CA GLU A 618 -20.63 -39.75 1.89
C GLU A 618 -21.37 -38.52 2.46
N ALA A 619 -22.23 -38.81 3.44
CA ALA A 619 -22.97 -37.91 4.33
C ALA A 619 -22.20 -36.65 4.80
N PRO A 620 -22.91 -35.55 5.17
CA PRO A 620 -22.29 -34.27 5.49
C PRO A 620 -21.35 -34.41 6.70
N ARG A 621 -20.04 -34.41 6.42
CA ARG A 621 -19.02 -34.31 7.45
C ARG A 621 -19.10 -32.91 8.03
N LYS A 622 -19.25 -32.83 9.35
CA LYS A 622 -19.14 -31.59 10.14
C LYS A 622 -17.89 -30.81 9.69
N PRO A 623 -17.95 -29.47 9.63
CA PRO A 623 -16.83 -28.66 9.17
C PRO A 623 -15.58 -28.99 10.00
N ALA A 624 -14.51 -29.38 9.30
CA ALA A 624 -13.21 -29.54 9.91
C ALA A 624 -12.77 -28.18 10.45
N ALA A 625 -12.46 -28.12 11.74
CA ALA A 625 -12.01 -26.89 12.39
C ALA A 625 -10.76 -26.37 11.67
N SER A 626 -10.76 -25.06 11.39
CA SER A 626 -9.64 -24.34 10.77
C SER A 626 -8.30 -24.73 11.41
N PRO A 627 -7.23 -24.95 10.62
CA PRO A 627 -5.87 -25.16 11.13
C PRO A 627 -5.43 -24.05 12.11
N VAL A 628 -5.99 -22.85 11.98
CA VAL A 628 -5.74 -21.70 12.86
C VAL A 628 -6.35 -21.93 14.25
N HIS A 629 -7.55 -22.53 14.35
CA HIS A 629 -8.12 -22.93 15.65
C HIS A 629 -7.41 -24.14 16.29
N ALA A 630 -6.70 -24.95 15.50
CA ALA A 630 -5.83 -26.01 16.02
C ALA A 630 -4.51 -25.44 16.55
N LEU A 631 -3.97 -24.41 15.89
CA LEU A 631 -2.77 -23.69 16.34
C LEU A 631 -3.05 -22.86 17.60
N GLY A 632 -4.16 -22.12 17.65
CA GLY A 632 -4.58 -21.36 18.83
C GLY A 632 -4.79 -22.25 20.07
N ARG A 633 -5.37 -23.44 19.90
CA ARG A 633 -5.48 -24.43 20.99
C ARG A 633 -4.14 -25.04 21.40
N LYS A 634 -3.23 -25.29 20.45
CA LYS A 634 -1.87 -25.77 20.75
C LYS A 634 -1.06 -24.75 21.53
N ILE A 635 -1.17 -23.46 21.18
CA ILE A 635 -0.51 -22.36 21.88
C ILE A 635 -1.13 -22.19 23.28
N ALA A 636 -2.47 -22.19 23.38
CA ALA A 636 -3.15 -22.14 24.69
C ALA A 636 -2.74 -23.32 25.60
N SER A 637 -2.62 -24.54 25.06
CA SER A 637 -2.17 -25.71 25.83
C SER A 637 -0.68 -25.72 26.18
N ALA A 638 0.15 -24.97 25.44
CA ALA A 638 1.57 -24.80 25.73
C ALA A 638 1.81 -23.81 26.88
N PHE A 639 0.82 -22.95 27.18
CA PHE A 639 0.85 -22.01 28.31
C PHE A 639 -0.03 -22.43 29.50
N SER A 640 -0.91 -23.42 29.33
CA SER A 640 -1.71 -24.00 30.41
C SER A 640 -1.20 -25.38 30.82
N GLY A 641 -0.07 -25.43 31.54
CA GLY A 641 0.50 -26.68 32.04
C GLY A 641 1.43 -26.51 33.24
N ASN A 642 0.84 -26.63 34.43
CA ASN A 642 1.43 -26.96 35.74
C ASN A 642 2.57 -26.10 36.31
N ALA A 643 2.18 -25.03 37.02
CA ALA A 643 2.76 -24.72 38.33
C ALA A 643 1.63 -24.80 39.36
N ALA A 644 1.59 -25.91 40.10
CA ALA A 644 0.76 -26.03 41.29
C ALA A 644 1.32 -25.07 42.36
N LEU A 645 0.68 -23.92 42.54
CA LEU A 645 0.75 -23.16 43.78
C LEU A 645 -0.44 -23.57 44.62
N GLU A 646 -0.21 -24.53 45.50
CA GLU A 646 -1.01 -24.76 46.68
C GLU A 646 -0.96 -23.50 47.54
N THR A 647 -1.91 -22.59 47.33
CA THR A 647 -2.16 -21.49 48.26
C THR A 647 -3.23 -21.95 49.23
N SER A 648 -2.77 -22.26 50.44
CA SER A 648 -3.61 -22.51 51.60
C SER A 648 -4.63 -21.39 51.77
N LYS A 649 -5.91 -21.76 51.69
CA LYS A 649 -6.99 -21.00 52.30
C LYS A 649 -6.82 -21.08 53.81
N ASP A 650 -6.14 -20.10 54.37
CA ASP A 650 -6.39 -19.51 55.69
C ASP A 650 -5.20 -18.60 55.99
N ALA A 651 -5.43 -17.28 55.91
CA ALA A 651 -5.28 -16.41 57.07
C ALA A 651 -5.34 -14.92 56.66
N TRP A 652 -6.04 -14.16 57.50
CA TRP A 652 -6.01 -12.71 57.68
C TRP A 652 -6.91 -11.83 56.80
N GLN A 653 -8.13 -11.68 57.31
CA GLN A 653 -8.82 -10.39 57.44
C GLN A 653 -7.95 -9.37 58.21
N GLU A 654 -8.24 -8.08 57.97
CA GLU A 654 -7.78 -6.87 58.68
C GLU A 654 -6.31 -6.47 58.52
N PHE A 655 -6.03 -5.53 57.61
CA PHE A 655 -5.91 -4.08 57.89
C PHE A 655 -5.79 -3.27 56.61
#